data_AF-A0A918XSW5-F1
#
_entry.id   AF-A0A918XSW5-F1
#
_cell.length_a   1.000
_cell.length_b   1.000
_cell.length_c   1.000
_cell.angle_alpha   90.00
_cell.angle_beta   90.00
_cell.angle_gamma   90.00
#
_symmetry.space_group_name_H-M   'P 1'
#
loop_
_entity.id
_entity.type
_entity.pdbx_description
1 polymer ?
#
loop_
_entity_poly.entity_id
_entity_poly.type
_entity_poly.pdbx_seq_one_letter_code
_entity_poly.pdbx_strand_id
1 'polypeptide(L)'
;MATKNPPDTGETAPTSAPTSAPCGAQPGASIGHPTAVLVLGMHRSGTSALTRVLNVLGVELGDDLLPPAAGNNETGFWEHQGIVDLHGDLLDGLGSSWDDPRALPAGWADSEAAGRFREAAATRLRGDFEGQPLWGIKDPRMCRFVPLWRTLSDDLGATPAWVVMLRHPMEIVRSLHQRDGMSSGRAYLLWLRHALEAERATRGQPRAFVDYTGLMSDWRATMRRLADQLGLPLKLDDATAQEAIDGFLKPQLRHFAFHEEVLGEDERLARWVGAVHGALARLAAGPDPEAEAALDAVAAELDLAGWYYDDVVADSIPREKRLAEEIDDLHHRLHERQIWAAEQETRVAERENRIAERDARIAQRDAALENVHASLHEISSSQAQTIQELRRTLVEKESEISMAQGEVARLHHNFRYISSTWSWQLTRPMRLLARVGQGILGTMRLRTFEMTPLTFINIRHISQGHYYATNPHPHIVLGTQRGRLPTGWIEIKYQIEAKRIASPFLFVDQGEGTDESGRIRLPPTRNGRGRAIVRLPDRVTALRLDPVTFMGEFRVGPIEIRELNGIVLAVQLMWERIAPALKDRDVRRRTWDGLTAALKRGGLREVKEGLRHQATEPLRTYRNWWDTYAALADGDLEAIGRHIEAMGSKPLLSVIMPTYNTDPEVLDKAIRSVRDQLYPNWELCIADDASTREDTRATIRRHAAEDDRIKVVFREKNGHISAASNSALDLATGEFVVLLDHDDELTRHALYMIANELNFHPNADVIYSDEDKIDEAGETDQPYCKPDWSPDMFLAQNYLNHVTAHRRSLVEEVGRFRLGFEGSQDYDLALRIIERIRPENIRHIPFILYHWRAVSGSVADTEEAKDYALDAARRAIREHLERSKIDAEVVAGADTYSHRVVYALPKQKPLVSLIVPTRNRADILKLCVDGIRENNDYENWEMILVDNGSDEAESLAYFETLAEDQRITVLRDDGPFNYSRLNNRAARKANGEILGLLNNDIEPINRDWLTEMVRQVLQPGVGAVGAKLYYPNDTLQHGGVIVGLGGVAGHFDKRLPREKRGYFGRAAIVNNFSAVTAACLLTPKKVWDEVEGLDEHHLAVAFNDVDLCLKIRKAGYRIVWTPYAELYHHESVSRGVDTAPEKMERFAAEVRTMQERWNTRLEADPFYNPNLTLDYERPHLADPPRATRPWEAYYEG
;
A
#
# COMPACT_ATOMS: atom_id res chain seq x y z
N MET A 1 48.17 64.05 27.00
CA MET A 1 48.72 64.71 25.80
C MET A 1 47.59 64.74 24.78
N ALA A 2 46.80 65.81 24.67
CA ALA A 2 47.12 67.06 23.94
C ALA A 2 47.46 66.73 22.47
N THR A 3 46.81 67.22 21.41
CA THR A 3 46.07 68.49 21.14
C THR A 3 45.64 68.43 19.65
N LYS A 4 44.41 68.77 19.24
CA LYS A 4 43.89 70.07 18.74
C LYS A 4 43.45 70.02 17.25
N ASN A 5 42.17 70.35 17.03
CA ASN A 5 41.49 70.92 15.83
C ASN A 5 42.05 72.33 15.47
N PRO A 6 41.48 73.20 14.57
CA PRO A 6 40.26 73.20 13.70
C PRO A 6 40.56 73.82 12.27
N PRO A 7 39.69 74.53 11.48
CA PRO A 7 38.25 74.92 11.50
C PRO A 7 37.49 74.62 10.16
N ASP A 8 36.25 75.00 9.80
CA ASP A 8 34.96 75.42 10.41
C ASP A 8 33.94 75.65 9.25
N THR A 9 32.64 75.83 9.58
CA THR A 9 31.44 76.25 8.81
C THR A 9 30.70 75.17 8.01
N GLY A 10 29.40 74.88 8.15
CA GLY A 10 28.19 75.46 8.78
C GLY A 10 27.00 74.85 7.96
N GLU A 11 25.82 74.44 8.44
CA GLU A 11 24.87 75.06 9.36
C GLU A 11 23.76 74.05 9.78
N THR A 12 23.33 74.22 11.04
CA THR A 12 21.98 74.06 11.64
C THR A 12 21.23 72.71 11.67
N ALA A 13 21.14 72.15 12.88
CA ALA A 13 19.94 71.45 13.39
C ALA A 13 19.03 72.48 14.10
N PRO A 14 17.74 72.18 14.42
CA PRO A 14 17.49 71.58 15.74
C PRO A 14 16.21 70.71 15.89
N THR A 15 16.19 70.07 17.05
CA THR A 15 15.17 69.35 17.83
C THR A 15 13.77 69.98 18.01
N SER A 16 12.84 69.10 18.45
CA SER A 16 11.71 69.29 19.39
C SER A 16 10.28 69.42 18.84
N ALA A 17 9.38 68.71 19.53
CA ALA A 17 7.95 68.55 19.28
C ALA A 17 7.14 69.86 19.31
N PRO A 18 5.89 69.85 18.80
CA PRO A 18 4.80 70.20 19.70
C PRO A 18 3.49 69.42 19.52
N THR A 19 2.79 69.33 20.65
CA THR A 19 1.36 69.12 20.89
C THR A 19 0.43 69.90 19.95
N SER A 20 -0.72 69.31 19.58
CA SER A 20 -2.00 70.04 19.49
C SER A 20 -3.22 69.10 19.46
N ALA A 21 -4.22 69.46 20.25
CA ALA A 21 -5.63 69.10 20.07
C ALA A 21 -6.40 70.43 19.79
N PRO A 22 -7.73 70.43 19.59
CA PRO A 22 -8.48 69.95 18.44
C PRO A 22 -9.40 71.06 17.86
N CYS A 23 -9.73 71.08 16.56
CA CYS A 23 -11.00 71.66 16.07
C CYS A 23 -11.25 71.48 14.55
N GLY A 24 -12.51 71.21 14.20
CA GLY A 24 -13.14 71.86 13.04
C GLY A 24 -13.18 71.06 11.74
N ALA A 25 -14.22 70.23 11.59
CA ALA A 25 -14.68 69.82 10.27
C ALA A 25 -15.32 71.02 9.54
N GLN A 26 -14.90 71.28 8.30
CA GLN A 26 -15.73 71.91 7.28
C GLN A 26 -15.79 71.01 6.03
N PRO A 27 -16.95 70.97 5.34
CA PRO A 27 -17.20 70.05 4.25
C PRO A 27 -16.81 70.68 2.90
N GLY A 28 -15.91 70.04 2.17
CA GLY A 28 -15.47 70.46 0.85
C GLY A 28 -14.71 69.35 0.15
N ALA A 29 -15.43 68.63 -0.72
CA ALA A 29 -15.03 67.52 -1.59
C ALA A 29 -13.51 67.34 -1.85
N SER A 30 -12.98 66.19 -1.44
CA SER A 30 -11.86 65.51 -2.11
C SER A 30 -12.15 64.01 -2.12
N ILE A 31 -11.81 63.34 -3.22
CA ILE A 31 -12.20 61.98 -3.61
C ILE A 31 -11.95 61.01 -2.45
N GLY A 32 -13.02 60.54 -1.80
CA GLY A 32 -12.94 59.62 -0.67
C GLY A 32 -12.43 58.26 -1.15
N HIS A 33 -11.26 57.84 -0.69
CA HIS A 33 -10.76 56.50 -0.94
C HIS A 33 -11.78 55.46 -0.43
N PRO A 34 -12.06 54.39 -1.19
CA PRO A 34 -12.97 53.33 -0.74
C PRO A 34 -12.42 52.66 0.52
N THR A 35 -13.31 52.24 1.42
CA THR A 35 -12.91 51.52 2.65
C THR A 35 -13.10 50.02 2.47
N ALA A 36 -12.06 49.24 2.77
CA ALA A 36 -12.04 47.79 2.71
C ALA A 36 -12.20 47.19 4.13
N VAL A 37 -13.36 46.60 4.43
CA VAL A 37 -13.63 45.94 5.71
C VAL A 37 -13.09 44.51 5.65
N LEU A 38 -11.98 44.26 6.33
CA LEU A 38 -11.28 42.98 6.32
C LEU A 38 -11.59 42.21 7.61
N VAL A 39 -12.42 41.17 7.50
CA VAL A 39 -12.91 40.40 8.65
C VAL A 39 -11.95 39.24 8.93
N LEU A 40 -11.25 39.32 10.06
CA LEU A 40 -10.30 38.32 10.54
C LEU A 40 -10.93 37.47 11.63
N GLY A 41 -10.75 36.16 11.55
CA GLY A 41 -11.09 35.24 12.63
C GLY A 41 -10.95 33.80 12.19
N MET A 42 -10.51 32.96 13.12
CA MET A 42 -10.34 31.52 12.89
C MET A 42 -11.63 30.86 12.40
N HIS A 43 -11.53 29.75 11.67
CA HIS A 43 -12.68 28.94 11.30
C HIS A 43 -13.58 28.70 12.51
N ARG A 44 -14.91 28.82 12.33
CA ARG A 44 -15.93 28.66 13.38
C ARG A 44 -15.96 29.73 14.49
N SER A 45 -15.22 30.82 14.36
CA SER A 45 -15.29 31.94 15.33
C SER A 45 -16.54 32.84 15.19
N GLY A 46 -17.41 32.58 14.22
CA GLY A 46 -18.60 33.40 13.96
C GLY A 46 -18.40 34.51 12.92
N THR A 47 -17.27 34.52 12.20
CA THR A 47 -16.99 35.48 11.12
C THR A 47 -18.06 35.51 10.02
N SER A 48 -18.69 34.39 9.68
CA SER A 48 -19.79 34.36 8.68
C SER A 48 -21.02 35.14 9.16
N ALA A 49 -21.39 35.03 10.43
CA ALA A 49 -22.51 35.76 11.00
C ALA A 49 -22.22 37.28 11.00
N LEU A 50 -21.02 37.66 11.44
CA LEU A 50 -20.56 39.06 11.40
C LEU A 50 -20.54 39.62 9.98
N THR A 51 -20.00 38.87 9.02
CA THR A 51 -19.91 39.28 7.61
C THR A 51 -21.30 39.50 7.02
N ARG A 52 -22.26 38.64 7.37
CA ARG A 52 -23.66 38.82 6.96
C ARG A 52 -24.30 40.07 7.58
N VAL A 53 -24.05 40.34 8.86
CA VAL A 53 -24.52 41.59 9.51
C VAL A 53 -23.95 42.81 8.78
N LEU A 54 -22.64 42.83 8.52
CA LEU A 54 -21.97 43.92 7.81
C LEU A 54 -22.55 44.14 6.41
N ASN A 55 -22.84 43.06 5.68
CA ASN A 55 -23.45 43.14 4.37
C ASN A 55 -24.85 43.75 4.39
N VAL A 56 -25.71 43.32 5.31
CA VAL A 56 -27.05 43.89 5.49
C VAL A 56 -26.98 45.37 5.90
N LEU A 57 -25.93 45.78 6.62
CA LEU A 57 -25.68 47.17 7.01
C LEU A 57 -25.01 48.02 5.93
N GLY A 58 -24.76 47.47 4.74
CA GLY A 58 -24.30 48.21 3.56
C GLY A 58 -22.85 47.99 3.14
N VAL A 59 -22.18 46.94 3.60
CA VAL A 59 -20.86 46.51 3.08
C VAL A 59 -21.04 45.60 1.86
N GLU A 60 -20.49 46.00 0.71
CA GLU A 60 -20.54 45.17 -0.51
C GLU A 60 -19.59 43.97 -0.41
N LEU A 61 -20.04 42.77 -0.81
CA LEU A 61 -19.25 41.53 -0.73
C LEU A 61 -18.95 40.92 -2.11
N GLY A 62 -19.52 41.47 -3.19
CA GLY A 62 -19.35 40.96 -4.55
C GLY A 62 -20.26 39.77 -4.86
N ASP A 63 -20.32 39.39 -6.14
CA ASP A 63 -21.26 38.37 -6.64
C ASP A 63 -20.70 36.93 -6.57
N ASP A 64 -19.40 36.77 -6.38
CA ASP A 64 -18.68 35.48 -6.39
C ASP A 64 -18.54 34.89 -4.98
N LEU A 65 -19.67 34.64 -4.32
CA LEU A 65 -19.70 34.10 -2.96
C LEU A 65 -19.87 32.59 -2.92
N LEU A 66 -19.18 31.94 -1.97
CA LEU A 66 -19.27 30.51 -1.73
C LEU A 66 -20.70 30.06 -1.37
N PRO A 67 -21.24 29.01 -2.03
CA PRO A 67 -22.59 28.52 -1.76
C PRO A 67 -22.72 27.87 -0.38
N PRO A 68 -23.93 27.82 0.22
CA PRO A 68 -24.19 27.07 1.45
C PRO A 68 -23.89 25.57 1.31
N ALA A 69 -23.41 24.94 2.39
CA ALA A 69 -23.18 23.49 2.44
C ALA A 69 -23.99 22.84 3.57
N ALA A 70 -24.85 21.89 3.22
CA ALA A 70 -25.72 21.16 4.15
C ALA A 70 -24.90 20.42 5.22
N GLY A 71 -25.30 20.51 6.49
CA GLY A 71 -24.59 19.90 7.63
C GLY A 71 -23.30 20.61 8.07
N ASN A 72 -22.82 21.63 7.34
CA ASN A 72 -21.59 22.37 7.65
C ASN A 72 -21.86 23.86 7.89
N ASN A 73 -22.60 24.53 7.00
CA ASN A 73 -23.12 25.89 7.20
C ASN A 73 -24.31 26.14 6.24
N GLU A 74 -25.52 25.97 6.76
CA GLU A 74 -26.77 25.97 5.98
C GLU A 74 -27.17 27.35 5.45
N THR A 75 -26.54 28.43 5.91
CA THR A 75 -26.86 29.82 5.54
C THR A 75 -25.83 30.48 4.61
N GLY A 76 -24.82 29.74 4.14
CA GLY A 76 -23.74 30.27 3.28
C GLY A 76 -22.50 30.69 4.06
N PHE A 77 -21.31 30.58 3.46
CA PHE A 77 -20.06 30.86 4.16
C PHE A 77 -19.59 32.32 4.01
N TRP A 78 -20.09 33.04 3.00
CA TRP A 78 -19.89 34.47 2.73
C TRP A 78 -18.43 34.87 2.47
N GLU A 79 -17.55 33.92 2.13
CA GLU A 79 -16.25 34.21 1.53
C GLU A 79 -16.38 34.33 0.01
N HIS A 80 -15.45 35.11 -0.55
CA HIS A 80 -15.29 35.26 -1.98
C HIS A 80 -14.54 34.05 -2.56
N GLN A 81 -15.18 33.29 -3.45
CA GLN A 81 -14.66 32.00 -3.94
C GLN A 81 -13.28 32.12 -4.57
N GLY A 82 -13.08 33.08 -5.50
CA GLY A 82 -11.75 33.22 -6.12
C GLY A 82 -10.65 33.69 -5.15
N ILE A 83 -10.99 34.39 -4.05
CA ILE A 83 -9.99 34.72 -3.02
C ILE A 83 -9.65 33.49 -2.17
N VAL A 84 -10.64 32.64 -1.90
CA VAL A 84 -10.46 31.37 -1.18
C VAL A 84 -9.52 30.43 -1.95
N ASP A 85 -9.69 30.36 -3.28
CA ASP A 85 -8.84 29.55 -4.15
C ASP A 85 -7.40 30.09 -4.15
N LEU A 86 -7.24 31.41 -4.31
CA LEU A 86 -5.93 32.07 -4.29
C LEU A 86 -5.21 31.91 -2.93
N HIS A 87 -5.92 31.95 -1.81
CA HIS A 87 -5.33 31.65 -0.50
C HIS A 87 -4.87 30.19 -0.38
N GLY A 88 -5.57 29.25 -1.03
CA GLY A 88 -5.16 27.85 -1.13
C GLY A 88 -3.87 27.71 -1.93
N ASP A 89 -3.81 28.34 -3.11
CA ASP A 89 -2.63 28.36 -3.97
C ASP A 89 -1.41 29.01 -3.29
N LEU A 90 -1.65 30.05 -2.49
CA LEU A 90 -0.59 30.69 -1.70
C LEU A 90 -0.03 29.75 -0.63
N LEU A 91 -0.90 29.06 0.13
CA LEU A 91 -0.46 28.07 1.12
C LEU A 91 0.31 26.91 0.47
N ASP A 92 -0.21 26.36 -0.63
CA ASP A 92 0.45 25.31 -1.40
C ASP A 92 1.82 25.77 -1.92
N GLY A 93 1.90 27.00 -2.41
CA GLY A 93 3.15 27.63 -2.87
C GLY A 93 4.17 27.87 -1.76
N LEU A 94 3.71 28.01 -0.52
CA LEU A 94 4.54 28.12 0.69
C LEU A 94 4.83 26.77 1.36
N GLY A 95 4.30 25.66 0.81
CA GLY A 95 4.48 24.32 1.37
C GLY A 95 3.71 24.09 2.69
N SER A 96 2.59 24.78 2.87
CA SER A 96 1.74 24.71 4.06
C SER A 96 0.28 24.44 3.66
N SER A 97 -0.61 24.27 4.64
CA SER A 97 -2.05 24.06 4.45
C SER A 97 -2.86 24.87 5.46
N TRP A 98 -4.17 24.95 5.29
CA TRP A 98 -5.03 25.77 6.15
C TRP A 98 -5.05 25.30 7.61
N ASP A 99 -4.79 24.01 7.81
CA ASP A 99 -4.78 23.27 9.07
C ASP A 99 -3.36 22.98 9.59
N ASP A 100 -2.35 23.68 9.05
CA ASP A 100 -0.96 23.64 9.53
C ASP A 100 -0.71 24.74 10.58
N PRO A 101 -0.54 24.39 11.87
CA PRO A 101 -0.33 25.36 12.95
C PRO A 101 1.08 25.94 13.01
N ARG A 102 2.03 25.47 12.17
CA ARG A 102 3.41 25.96 12.16
C ARG A 102 3.50 27.35 11.54
N ALA A 103 4.51 28.13 11.93
CA ALA A 103 4.76 29.45 11.37
C ALA A 103 5.05 29.37 9.87
N LEU A 104 4.58 30.37 9.11
CA LEU A 104 4.92 30.49 7.68
C LEU A 104 6.43 30.79 7.50
N PRO A 105 7.04 30.42 6.36
CA PRO A 105 8.46 30.65 6.11
C PRO A 105 8.87 32.12 6.32
N ALA A 106 10.04 32.36 6.92
CA ALA A 106 10.53 33.72 7.08
C ALA A 106 10.64 34.44 5.71
N GLY A 107 10.11 35.66 5.61
CA GLY A 107 10.08 36.41 4.35
C GLY A 107 9.04 35.94 3.32
N TRP A 108 8.07 35.09 3.70
CA TRP A 108 7.05 34.56 2.77
C TRP A 108 6.26 35.65 2.04
N ALA A 109 6.05 36.81 2.67
CA ALA A 109 5.28 37.93 2.09
C ALA A 109 5.93 38.52 0.83
N ASP A 110 7.25 38.34 0.66
CA ASP A 110 8.01 38.79 -0.51
C ASP A 110 8.29 37.65 -1.51
N SER A 111 7.71 36.47 -1.28
CA SER A 111 7.88 35.32 -2.16
C SER A 111 7.20 35.51 -3.51
N GLU A 112 7.65 34.75 -4.52
CA GLU A 112 7.01 34.73 -5.84
C GLU A 112 5.53 34.28 -5.74
N ALA A 113 5.20 33.39 -4.79
CA ALA A 113 3.84 32.95 -4.54
C ALA A 113 2.96 34.11 -4.03
N ALA A 114 3.47 34.90 -3.08
CA ALA A 114 2.78 36.10 -2.58
C ALA A 114 2.63 37.17 -3.67
N GLY A 115 3.64 37.34 -4.53
CA GLY A 115 3.59 38.24 -5.69
C GLY A 115 2.49 37.85 -6.68
N ARG A 116 2.40 36.56 -7.04
CA ARG A 116 1.34 36.03 -7.92
C ARG A 116 -0.05 36.17 -7.30
N PHE A 117 -0.18 35.89 -6.00
CA PHE A 117 -1.42 36.13 -5.27
C PHE A 117 -1.84 37.60 -5.38
N ARG A 118 -0.92 38.54 -5.11
CA ARG A 118 -1.24 39.98 -5.11
C ARG A 118 -1.72 40.46 -6.47
N GLU A 119 -1.07 40.04 -7.55
CA GLU A 119 -1.47 40.39 -8.92
C GLU A 119 -2.85 39.82 -9.29
N ALA A 120 -3.09 38.55 -8.99
CA ALA A 120 -4.35 37.88 -9.28
C ALA A 120 -5.50 38.43 -8.42
N ALA A 121 -5.28 38.61 -7.11
CA ALA A 121 -6.26 39.15 -6.18
C ALA A 121 -6.59 40.62 -6.51
N ALA A 122 -5.59 41.46 -6.83
CA ALA A 122 -5.84 42.84 -7.23
C ALA A 122 -6.68 42.92 -8.51
N THR A 123 -6.42 42.05 -9.48
CA THR A 123 -7.20 41.97 -10.72
C THR A 123 -8.65 41.59 -10.44
N ARG A 124 -8.88 40.58 -9.59
CA ARG A 124 -10.22 40.10 -9.26
C ARG A 124 -11.01 41.13 -8.46
N LEU A 125 -10.43 41.65 -7.38
CA LEU A 125 -11.08 42.62 -6.49
C LEU A 125 -11.36 43.96 -7.20
N ARG A 126 -10.52 44.39 -8.15
CA ARG A 126 -10.89 45.55 -9.01
C ARG A 126 -12.13 45.25 -9.83
N GLY A 127 -12.24 44.06 -10.42
CA GLY A 127 -13.42 43.67 -11.18
C GLY A 127 -14.71 43.69 -10.34
N ASP A 128 -14.64 43.21 -9.11
CA ASP A 128 -15.82 42.99 -8.26
C ASP A 128 -16.23 44.24 -7.45
N PHE A 129 -15.28 45.14 -7.13
CA PHE A 129 -15.52 46.28 -6.23
C PHE A 129 -15.22 47.66 -6.83
N GLU A 130 -14.97 47.77 -8.13
CA GLU A 130 -14.76 49.06 -8.79
C GLU A 130 -15.96 50.01 -8.56
N GLY A 131 -15.67 51.21 -8.05
CA GLY A 131 -16.68 52.23 -7.75
C GLY A 131 -17.45 52.03 -6.44
N GLN A 132 -17.19 50.96 -5.67
CA GLN A 132 -17.84 50.73 -4.38
C GLN A 132 -17.14 51.50 -3.25
N PRO A 133 -17.83 52.42 -2.54
CA PRO A 133 -17.21 53.23 -1.48
C PRO A 133 -16.93 52.44 -0.20
N LEU A 134 -17.63 51.32 0.02
CA LEU A 134 -17.49 50.47 1.19
C LEU A 134 -17.70 49.00 0.78
N TRP A 135 -16.64 48.19 0.85
CA TRP A 135 -16.67 46.77 0.50
C TRP A 135 -15.95 45.93 1.55
N GLY A 136 -16.15 44.62 1.55
CA GLY A 136 -15.57 43.74 2.56
C GLY A 136 -15.19 42.38 2.03
N ILE A 137 -14.15 41.81 2.64
CA ILE A 137 -13.67 40.46 2.36
C ILE A 137 -13.48 39.72 3.68
N LYS A 138 -13.86 38.44 3.65
CA LYS A 138 -13.68 37.51 4.76
C LYS A 138 -13.13 36.19 4.22
N ASP A 139 -12.08 35.70 4.85
CA ASP A 139 -11.56 34.35 4.74
C ASP A 139 -10.76 34.07 6.02
N PRO A 140 -10.99 32.97 6.75
CA PRO A 140 -10.28 32.69 7.99
C PRO A 140 -8.74 32.67 7.87
N ARG A 141 -8.21 32.31 6.69
CA ARG A 141 -6.76 32.28 6.42
C ARG A 141 -6.15 33.68 6.36
N MET A 142 -6.96 34.73 6.17
CA MET A 142 -6.49 36.12 6.18
C MET A 142 -5.81 36.50 7.49
N CYS A 143 -6.16 35.86 8.61
CA CYS A 143 -5.47 36.03 9.89
C CYS A 143 -3.94 35.88 9.77
N ARG A 144 -3.51 34.98 8.87
CA ARG A 144 -2.10 34.66 8.62
C ARG A 144 -1.47 35.56 7.56
N PHE A 145 -2.30 36.20 6.73
CA PHE A 145 -1.90 36.95 5.54
C PHE A 145 -2.09 38.45 5.63
N VAL A 146 -2.35 38.99 6.82
CA VAL A 146 -2.53 40.42 7.06
C VAL A 146 -1.44 41.29 6.41
N PRO A 147 -0.12 40.95 6.47
CA PRO A 147 0.91 41.74 5.78
C PRO A 147 0.69 41.85 4.26
N LEU A 148 0.22 40.79 3.62
CA LEU A 148 -0.08 40.77 2.19
C LEU A 148 -1.33 41.61 1.87
N TRP A 149 -2.38 41.47 2.68
CA TRP A 149 -3.61 42.23 2.53
C TRP A 149 -3.44 43.74 2.76
N ARG A 150 -2.46 44.16 3.57
CA ARG A 150 -2.04 45.57 3.66
C ARG A 150 -1.53 46.08 2.31
N THR A 151 -0.54 45.39 1.74
CA THR A 151 0.02 45.78 0.43
C THR A 151 -1.00 45.72 -0.70
N LEU A 152 -1.92 44.76 -0.65
CA LEU A 152 -3.01 44.65 -1.61
C LEU A 152 -4.03 45.79 -1.49
N SER A 153 -4.33 46.24 -0.27
CA SER A 153 -5.23 47.39 -0.03
C SER A 153 -4.61 48.67 -0.59
N ASP A 154 -3.29 48.85 -0.43
CA ASP A 154 -2.54 49.96 -1.04
C ASP A 154 -2.61 49.90 -2.58
N ASP A 155 -2.40 48.72 -3.17
CA ASP A 155 -2.50 48.49 -4.63
C ASP A 155 -3.92 48.75 -5.19
N LEU A 156 -4.94 48.62 -4.36
CA LEU A 156 -6.35 48.89 -4.69
C LEU A 156 -6.75 50.34 -4.39
N GLY A 157 -5.89 51.14 -3.76
CA GLY A 157 -6.20 52.50 -3.33
C GLY A 157 -7.30 52.58 -2.27
N ALA A 158 -7.46 51.51 -1.49
CA ALA A 158 -8.49 51.38 -0.46
C ALA A 158 -7.91 51.50 0.95
N THR A 159 -8.67 52.08 1.88
CA THR A 159 -8.28 52.18 3.29
C THR A 159 -8.71 50.90 4.03
N PRO A 160 -7.80 50.07 4.57
CA PRO A 160 -8.17 48.85 5.26
C PRO A 160 -8.72 49.13 6.67
N ALA A 161 -9.89 48.57 6.98
CA ALA A 161 -10.51 48.58 8.29
C ALA A 161 -10.56 47.13 8.82
N TRP A 162 -9.74 46.84 9.84
CA TRP A 162 -9.56 45.47 10.34
C TRP A 162 -10.58 45.12 11.42
N VAL A 163 -11.34 44.05 11.22
CA VAL A 163 -12.33 43.58 12.20
C VAL A 163 -11.94 42.19 12.68
N VAL A 164 -11.55 42.06 13.95
CA VAL A 164 -11.09 40.80 14.53
C VAL A 164 -12.22 40.16 15.34
N MET A 165 -12.74 39.04 14.86
CA MET A 165 -13.80 38.28 15.48
C MET A 165 -13.25 37.38 16.60
N LEU A 166 -13.71 37.62 17.83
CA LEU A 166 -13.36 36.85 19.01
C LEU A 166 -14.51 35.91 19.40
N ARG A 167 -14.15 34.67 19.68
CA ARG A 167 -15.05 33.67 20.27
C ARG A 167 -14.23 32.78 21.19
N HIS A 168 -14.87 32.27 22.23
CA HIS A 168 -14.20 31.43 23.21
C HIS A 168 -13.53 30.21 22.51
N PRO A 169 -12.25 29.94 22.77
CA PRO A 169 -11.48 28.91 22.07
C PRO A 169 -12.12 27.52 22.19
N MET A 170 -12.67 27.18 23.34
CA MET A 170 -13.33 25.88 23.56
C MET A 170 -14.57 25.68 22.66
N GLU A 171 -15.30 26.74 22.30
CA GLU A 171 -16.42 26.63 21.36
C GLU A 171 -15.93 26.39 19.92
N ILE A 172 -14.80 27.02 19.56
CA ILE A 172 -14.15 26.82 18.27
C ILE A 172 -13.62 25.38 18.16
N VAL A 173 -12.92 24.90 19.20
CA VAL A 173 -12.37 23.54 19.25
C VAL A 173 -13.47 22.49 19.16
N ARG A 174 -14.54 22.59 19.96
CA ARG A 174 -15.67 21.66 19.89
C ARG A 174 -16.33 21.67 18.50
N SER A 175 -16.45 22.84 17.87
CA SER A 175 -17.02 22.96 16.52
C SER A 175 -16.11 22.36 15.44
N LEU A 176 -14.79 22.50 15.56
CA LEU A 176 -13.83 21.87 14.64
C LEU A 176 -13.74 20.36 14.84
N HIS A 177 -13.83 19.88 16.09
CA HIS A 177 -13.93 18.46 16.38
C HIS A 177 -15.18 17.84 15.75
N GLN A 178 -16.34 18.50 15.90
CA GLN A 178 -17.59 18.02 15.32
C GLN A 178 -17.60 18.05 13.78
N ARG A 179 -16.93 19.04 13.16
CA ARG A 179 -16.86 19.18 11.68
C ARG A 179 -15.85 18.23 11.03
N ASP A 180 -14.64 18.21 11.56
CA ASP A 180 -13.46 17.62 10.89
C ASP A 180 -12.89 16.42 11.65
N GLY A 181 -13.43 16.08 12.84
CA GLY A 181 -12.84 15.07 13.71
C GLY A 181 -11.47 15.47 14.29
N MET A 182 -11.15 16.77 14.24
CA MET A 182 -9.86 17.33 14.66
C MET A 182 -9.64 17.14 16.17
N SER A 183 -8.41 16.74 16.55
CA SER A 183 -8.02 16.63 17.96
C SER A 183 -8.07 18.00 18.65
N SER A 184 -8.38 18.01 19.95
CA SER A 184 -8.40 19.24 20.76
C SER A 184 -7.05 19.96 20.75
N GLY A 185 -5.94 19.21 20.84
CA GLY A 185 -4.58 19.77 20.80
C GLY A 185 -4.29 20.54 19.51
N ARG A 186 -4.54 19.92 18.35
CA ARG A 186 -4.36 20.55 17.03
C ARG A 186 -5.29 21.75 16.83
N ALA A 187 -6.55 21.65 17.26
CA ALA A 187 -7.52 22.73 17.13
C ALA A 187 -7.15 23.96 17.99
N TYR A 188 -6.65 23.75 19.22
CA TYR A 188 -6.15 24.82 20.08
C TYR A 188 -4.89 25.47 19.50
N LEU A 189 -3.94 24.70 18.96
CA LEU A 189 -2.74 25.22 18.30
C LEU A 189 -3.08 26.07 17.06
N LEU A 190 -4.05 25.62 16.25
CA LEU A 190 -4.53 26.39 15.10
C LEU A 190 -5.20 27.68 15.52
N TRP A 191 -6.04 27.64 16.56
CA TRP A 191 -6.66 28.84 17.11
C TRP A 191 -5.62 29.83 17.63
N LEU A 192 -4.63 29.36 18.42
CA LEU A 192 -3.53 30.18 18.92
C LEU A 192 -2.80 30.88 17.77
N ARG A 193 -2.43 30.12 16.74
CA ARG A 193 -1.70 30.63 15.58
C ARG A 193 -2.47 31.73 14.85
N HIS A 194 -3.74 31.49 14.52
CA HIS A 194 -4.57 32.46 13.81
C HIS A 194 -4.87 33.71 14.65
N ALA A 195 -5.07 33.56 15.96
CA ALA A 195 -5.36 34.68 16.85
C ALA A 195 -4.13 35.57 17.06
N LEU A 196 -2.96 34.98 17.31
CA LEU A 196 -1.71 35.69 17.53
C LEU A 196 -1.22 36.42 16.27
N GLU A 197 -1.29 35.77 15.10
CA GLU A 197 -0.88 36.37 13.83
C GLU A 197 -1.80 37.53 13.44
N ALA A 198 -3.13 37.38 13.56
CA ALA A 198 -4.08 38.44 13.24
C ALA A 198 -3.94 39.64 14.18
N GLU A 199 -3.79 39.42 15.48
CA GLU A 199 -3.62 40.50 16.44
C GLU A 199 -2.31 41.25 16.17
N ARG A 200 -1.18 40.54 16.16
CA ARG A 200 0.15 41.16 16.00
C ARG A 200 0.26 41.93 14.69
N ALA A 201 -0.25 41.34 13.60
CA ALA A 201 -0.16 41.92 12.28
C ALA A 201 -1.17 43.04 12.03
N THR A 202 -2.09 43.36 12.96
CA THR A 202 -3.02 44.50 12.84
C THR A 202 -2.66 45.67 13.75
N ARG A 203 -1.65 45.55 14.63
CA ARG A 203 -1.19 46.65 15.49
C ARG A 203 -0.81 47.89 14.68
N GLY A 204 -1.10 49.07 15.24
CA GLY A 204 -0.84 50.37 14.61
C GLY A 204 -1.73 50.73 13.44
N GLN A 205 -2.77 49.93 13.15
CA GLN A 205 -3.78 50.20 12.11
C GLN A 205 -5.16 50.39 12.74
N PRO A 206 -6.12 51.02 12.03
CA PRO A 206 -7.52 51.03 12.44
C PRO A 206 -8.07 49.60 12.59
N ARG A 207 -8.27 49.15 13.83
CA ARG A 207 -8.76 47.80 14.16
C ARG A 207 -9.85 47.84 15.23
N ALA A 208 -10.83 46.95 15.12
CA ALA A 208 -11.86 46.72 16.14
C ALA A 208 -11.99 45.22 16.44
N PHE A 209 -12.19 44.88 17.71
CA PHE A 209 -12.47 43.51 18.15
C PHE A 209 -13.96 43.33 18.39
N VAL A 210 -14.52 42.25 17.84
CA VAL A 210 -15.94 41.91 17.98
C VAL A 210 -16.07 40.60 18.71
N ASP A 211 -16.66 40.62 19.89
CA ASP A 211 -17.00 39.41 20.63
C ASP A 211 -18.28 38.76 20.10
N TYR A 212 -18.25 37.44 19.89
CA TYR A 212 -19.38 36.67 19.37
C TYR A 212 -20.59 36.70 20.29
N THR A 213 -20.38 36.66 21.60
CA THR A 213 -21.47 36.73 22.57
C THR A 213 -22.13 38.10 22.53
N GLY A 214 -21.34 39.17 22.42
CA GLY A 214 -21.84 40.54 22.22
C GLY A 214 -22.62 40.69 20.92
N LEU A 215 -22.14 40.12 19.81
CA LEU A 215 -22.84 40.13 18.53
C LEU A 215 -24.19 39.40 18.60
N MET A 216 -24.25 38.26 19.28
CA MET A 216 -25.50 37.48 19.37
C MET A 216 -26.51 38.07 20.37
N SER A 217 -26.04 38.76 21.42
CA SER A 217 -26.90 39.29 22.47
C SER A 217 -27.39 40.72 22.21
N ASP A 218 -26.52 41.59 21.68
CA ASP A 218 -26.85 42.97 21.30
C ASP A 218 -26.01 43.39 20.10
N TRP A 219 -26.42 42.92 18.92
CA TRP A 219 -25.74 43.23 17.66
C TRP A 219 -25.76 44.73 17.37
N ARG A 220 -26.79 45.47 17.80
CA ARG A 220 -26.96 46.91 17.56
C ARG A 220 -25.89 47.72 18.29
N ALA A 221 -25.73 47.47 19.59
CA ALA A 221 -24.67 48.13 20.36
C ALA A 221 -23.28 47.72 19.86
N THR A 222 -23.11 46.46 19.46
CA THR A 222 -21.84 45.94 18.95
C THR A 222 -21.45 46.57 17.61
N MET A 223 -22.37 46.66 16.66
CA MET A 223 -22.12 47.30 15.35
C MET A 223 -21.99 48.81 15.45
N ARG A 224 -22.68 49.47 16.39
CA ARG A 224 -22.49 50.91 16.66
C ARG A 224 -21.07 51.20 17.18
N ARG A 225 -20.59 50.43 18.16
CA ARG A 225 -19.20 50.55 18.65
C ARG A 225 -18.19 50.32 17.53
N LEU A 226 -18.40 49.29 16.71
CA LEU A 226 -17.52 49.00 15.57
C LEU A 226 -17.51 50.13 14.54
N ALA A 227 -18.69 50.68 14.19
CA ALA A 227 -18.81 51.80 13.26
C ALA A 227 -18.10 53.05 13.79
N ASP A 228 -18.27 53.36 15.08
CA ASP A 228 -17.63 54.51 15.72
C ASP A 228 -16.11 54.36 15.80
N GLN A 229 -15.61 53.16 16.13
CA GLN A 229 -14.17 52.87 16.25
C GLN A 229 -13.43 52.92 14.91
N LEU A 230 -14.07 52.44 13.84
CA LEU A 230 -13.46 52.34 12.51
C LEU A 230 -13.93 53.44 11.54
N GLY A 231 -14.82 54.34 11.97
CA GLY A 231 -15.39 55.40 11.14
C GLY A 231 -16.21 54.88 9.95
N LEU A 232 -16.91 53.76 10.11
CA LEU A 232 -17.64 53.10 9.02
C LEU A 232 -19.06 53.67 8.85
N PRO A 233 -19.49 54.03 7.63
CA PRO A 233 -20.83 54.58 7.39
C PRO A 233 -21.90 53.47 7.32
N LEU A 234 -22.05 52.67 8.38
CA LEU A 234 -23.02 51.57 8.46
C LEU A 234 -24.46 52.09 8.62
N LYS A 235 -25.42 51.46 7.94
CA LYS A 235 -26.85 51.81 7.96
C LYS A 235 -27.58 51.30 9.21
N LEU A 236 -27.09 51.68 10.39
CA LEU A 236 -27.58 51.15 11.69
C LEU A 236 -29.05 51.51 11.99
N ASP A 237 -29.55 52.61 11.45
CA ASP A 237 -30.92 53.10 11.70
C ASP A 237 -31.93 52.66 10.62
N ASP A 238 -31.51 51.84 9.64
CA ASP A 238 -32.40 51.29 8.61
C ASP A 238 -33.29 50.18 9.20
N ALA A 239 -34.59 50.44 9.28
CA ALA A 239 -35.56 49.52 9.87
C ALA A 239 -35.64 48.17 9.13
N THR A 240 -35.44 48.16 7.81
CA THR A 240 -35.48 46.93 6.99
C THR A 240 -34.23 46.09 7.25
N ALA A 241 -33.07 46.74 7.36
CA ALA A 241 -31.82 46.09 7.72
C ALA A 241 -31.90 45.49 9.14
N GLN A 242 -32.48 46.24 10.09
CA GLN A 242 -32.66 45.77 11.46
C GLN A 242 -33.58 44.54 11.55
N GLU A 243 -34.71 44.54 10.84
CA GLU A 243 -35.63 43.40 10.80
C GLU A 243 -34.98 42.17 10.15
N ALA A 244 -34.24 42.36 9.05
CA ALA A 244 -33.50 41.28 8.41
C ALA A 244 -32.47 40.65 9.34
N ILE A 245 -31.74 41.47 10.11
CA ILE A 245 -30.72 40.99 11.06
C ILE A 245 -31.35 40.25 12.25
N ASP A 246 -32.40 40.81 12.86
CA ASP A 246 -33.13 40.16 13.95
C ASP A 246 -33.77 38.83 13.49
N GLY A 247 -34.17 38.74 12.22
CA GLY A 247 -34.73 37.53 11.62
C GLY A 247 -33.75 36.35 11.53
N PHE A 248 -32.44 36.60 11.35
CA PHE A 248 -31.42 35.54 11.23
C PHE A 248 -30.59 35.32 12.50
N LEU A 249 -30.33 36.36 13.31
CA LEU A 249 -29.63 36.23 14.60
C LEU A 249 -30.59 35.76 15.71
N LYS A 250 -31.09 34.52 15.63
CA LYS A 250 -31.99 33.97 16.65
C LYS A 250 -31.23 33.43 17.87
N PRO A 251 -31.61 33.78 19.12
CA PRO A 251 -30.95 33.30 20.34
C PRO A 251 -30.98 31.78 20.54
N GLN A 252 -31.90 31.07 19.89
CA GLN A 252 -32.03 29.60 19.99
C GLN A 252 -30.91 28.82 19.28
N LEU A 253 -29.99 29.49 18.57
CA LEU A 253 -28.78 28.87 18.02
C LEU A 253 -27.66 28.68 19.06
N ARG A 254 -27.94 28.96 20.34
CA ARG A 254 -27.03 28.72 21.46
C ARG A 254 -27.22 27.30 22.01
N HIS A 255 -26.60 26.32 21.35
CA HIS A 255 -26.37 25.04 22.00
C HIS A 255 -25.17 25.19 22.95
N PHE A 256 -25.38 24.86 24.23
CA PHE A 256 -24.40 24.64 25.29
C PHE A 256 -24.04 25.82 26.22
N ALA A 257 -24.31 25.62 27.51
CA ALA A 257 -23.83 26.39 28.65
C ALA A 257 -22.54 25.75 29.21
N PHE A 258 -21.69 26.56 29.84
CA PHE A 258 -20.31 26.23 30.23
C PHE A 258 -20.20 25.24 31.40
N HIS A 259 -19.31 24.24 31.25
CA HIS A 259 -18.64 23.51 32.34
C HIS A 259 -17.13 23.47 32.01
N GLU A 260 -16.29 23.71 33.02
CA GLU A 260 -14.87 24.11 32.96
C GLU A 260 -13.88 22.93 32.82
N GLU A 261 -14.28 21.82 32.20
CA GLU A 261 -13.61 20.51 32.37
C GLU A 261 -12.81 19.97 31.17
N VAL A 262 -12.43 20.78 30.16
CA VAL A 262 -11.75 20.23 28.96
C VAL A 262 -10.47 20.98 28.59
N LEU A 263 -9.52 20.96 29.52
CA LEU A 263 -8.08 21.01 29.24
C LEU A 263 -7.46 19.79 29.93
N GLY A 264 -7.76 18.60 29.40
CA GLY A 264 -7.14 17.35 29.83
C GLY A 264 -5.67 17.30 29.38
N GLU A 265 -4.82 16.89 30.32
CA GLU A 265 -3.47 16.33 30.16
C GLU A 265 -2.31 17.25 29.71
N ASP A 266 -2.53 18.37 29.00
CA ASP A 266 -1.42 19.29 28.61
C ASP A 266 -1.48 20.67 29.30
N GLU A 267 -0.71 20.82 30.40
CA GLU A 267 -0.62 22.06 31.19
C GLU A 267 -0.06 23.26 30.39
N ARG A 268 0.78 23.02 29.38
CA ARG A 268 1.42 24.09 28.61
C ARG A 268 0.46 24.71 27.61
N LEU A 269 -0.31 23.87 26.91
CA LEU A 269 -1.35 24.31 26.00
C LEU A 269 -2.47 25.04 26.74
N ALA A 270 -2.86 24.55 27.92
CA ALA A 270 -3.81 25.23 28.81
C ALA A 270 -3.36 26.65 29.18
N ARG A 271 -2.08 26.80 29.56
CA ARG A 271 -1.48 28.11 29.87
C ARG A 271 -1.49 29.05 28.68
N TRP A 272 -1.08 28.60 27.49
CA TRP A 272 -1.08 29.42 26.28
C TRP A 272 -2.48 29.86 25.88
N VAL A 273 -3.44 28.93 25.85
CA VAL A 273 -4.82 29.22 25.47
C VAL A 273 -5.48 30.19 26.45
N GLY A 274 -5.30 29.98 27.75
CA GLY A 274 -5.80 30.88 28.79
C GLY A 274 -5.20 32.28 28.70
N ALA A 275 -3.87 32.38 28.52
CA ALA A 275 -3.17 33.66 28.39
C ALA A 275 -3.62 34.45 27.16
N VAL A 276 -3.72 33.79 26.00
CA VAL A 276 -4.14 34.46 24.74
C VAL A 276 -5.60 34.88 24.80
N HIS A 277 -6.50 34.02 25.27
CA HIS A 277 -7.92 34.35 25.38
C HIS A 277 -8.15 35.52 26.36
N GLY A 278 -7.51 35.48 27.53
CA GLY A 278 -7.58 36.55 28.51
C GLY A 278 -7.05 37.88 27.98
N ALA A 279 -5.90 37.88 27.31
CA ALA A 279 -5.32 39.08 26.72
C ALA A 279 -6.20 39.68 25.59
N LEU A 280 -6.76 38.85 24.71
CA LEU A 280 -7.67 39.31 23.65
C LEU A 280 -8.97 39.88 24.19
N ALA A 281 -9.51 39.33 25.28
CA ALA A 281 -10.69 39.88 25.94
C ALA A 281 -10.43 41.29 26.52
N ARG A 282 -9.23 41.54 27.07
CA ARG A 282 -8.84 42.90 27.52
C ARG A 282 -8.69 43.86 26.36
N LEU A 283 -8.07 43.42 25.26
CA LEU A 283 -7.92 44.23 24.04
C LEU A 283 -9.26 44.58 23.38
N ALA A 284 -10.28 43.74 23.54
CA ALA A 284 -11.64 44.04 23.10
C ALA A 284 -12.32 45.16 23.92
N ALA A 285 -11.89 45.38 25.17
CA ALA A 285 -12.38 46.46 26.01
C ALA A 285 -11.64 47.80 25.77
N GLY A 286 -10.42 47.76 25.21
CA GLY A 286 -9.63 48.93 24.85
C GLY A 286 -8.14 48.62 24.68
N PRO A 287 -7.31 49.60 24.27
CA PRO A 287 -5.87 49.41 24.12
C PRO A 287 -5.19 49.02 25.45
N ASP A 288 -4.44 47.93 25.46
CA ASP A 288 -3.77 47.39 26.65
C ASP A 288 -2.35 46.90 26.27
N PRO A 289 -1.30 47.71 26.52
CA PRO A 289 0.08 47.34 26.20
C PRO A 289 0.58 46.09 26.95
N GLU A 290 0.05 45.80 28.13
CA GLU A 290 0.42 44.59 28.87
C GLU A 290 -0.20 43.35 28.22
N ALA A 291 -1.38 43.48 27.61
CA ALA A 291 -2.02 42.39 26.87
C ALA A 291 -1.22 42.06 25.61
N GLU A 292 -0.78 43.08 24.88
CA GLU A 292 0.09 42.93 23.70
C GLU A 292 1.41 42.24 24.05
N ALA A 293 2.04 42.64 25.16
CA ALA A 293 3.27 42.00 25.64
C ALA A 293 3.07 40.52 26.04
N ALA A 294 1.93 40.18 26.66
CA ALA A 294 1.60 38.79 27.00
C ALA A 294 1.37 37.92 25.74
N LEU A 295 0.73 38.47 24.71
CA LEU A 295 0.55 37.81 23.42
C LEU A 295 1.90 37.56 22.72
N ASP A 296 2.81 38.54 22.74
CA ASP A 296 4.14 38.41 22.15
C ASP A 296 4.98 37.33 22.85
N ALA A 297 4.87 37.23 24.17
CA ALA A 297 5.54 36.18 24.95
C ALA A 297 5.04 34.78 24.55
N VAL A 298 3.72 34.59 24.44
CA VAL A 298 3.13 33.31 24.02
C VAL A 298 3.51 32.98 22.57
N ALA A 299 3.50 33.96 21.66
CA ALA A 299 3.92 33.76 20.28
C ALA A 299 5.39 33.30 20.17
N ALA A 300 6.29 33.91 20.93
CA ALA A 300 7.70 33.51 20.96
C ALA A 300 7.90 32.09 21.50
N GLU A 301 7.17 31.72 22.57
CA GLU A 301 7.18 30.35 23.10
C GLU A 301 6.63 29.34 22.08
N LEU A 302 5.55 29.70 21.38
CA LEU A 302 4.88 28.88 20.38
C LEU A 302 5.76 28.66 19.12
N ASP A 303 6.57 29.64 18.72
CA ASP A 303 7.52 29.54 17.61
C ASP A 303 8.77 28.69 17.94
N LEU A 304 9.18 28.67 19.21
CA LEU A 304 10.28 27.83 19.70
C LEU A 304 9.87 26.38 19.96
N ALA A 305 8.56 26.09 20.02
CA ALA A 305 7.99 24.77 20.26
C ALA A 305 7.92 23.88 19.00
N GLY A 306 8.92 23.96 18.10
CA GLY A 306 8.99 23.20 16.84
C GLY A 306 8.72 21.70 16.99
N TRP A 307 9.32 21.09 18.02
CA TRP A 307 9.20 19.67 18.36
C TRP A 307 7.80 19.25 18.83
N TYR A 308 7.03 20.16 19.41
CA TYR A 308 5.67 19.89 19.90
C TYR A 308 4.67 19.76 18.74
N TYR A 309 4.95 20.42 17.61
CA TYR A 309 4.17 20.23 16.38
C TYR A 309 4.40 18.86 15.76
N ASP A 310 5.63 18.35 15.80
CA ASP A 310 5.94 17.04 15.22
C ASP A 310 5.25 15.91 16.01
N ASP A 311 5.15 16.01 17.34
CA ASP A 311 4.40 15.05 18.18
C ASP A 311 2.87 15.10 17.96
N VAL A 312 2.27 16.30 17.87
CA VAL A 312 0.80 16.45 17.72
C VAL A 312 0.33 16.27 16.26
N VAL A 313 1.19 16.53 15.27
CA VAL A 313 0.89 16.39 13.83
C VAL A 313 1.26 15.00 13.29
N ALA A 314 2.23 14.29 13.90
CA ALA A 314 2.56 12.90 13.52
C ALA A 314 1.37 11.93 13.65
N ASP A 315 0.42 12.21 14.55
CA ASP A 315 -0.69 11.30 14.83
C ASP A 315 -1.93 11.48 13.93
N SER A 316 -1.98 12.54 13.10
CA SER A 316 -3.20 12.87 12.31
C SER A 316 -3.05 12.86 10.78
N ILE A 317 -1.83 12.99 10.23
CA ILE A 317 -1.57 12.79 8.79
C ILE A 317 -1.96 11.37 8.29
N PRO A 318 -1.79 10.29 9.07
CA PRO A 318 -2.12 8.95 8.57
C PRO A 318 -3.62 8.62 8.56
N ARG A 319 -4.49 9.40 9.22
CA ARG A 319 -5.92 9.10 9.38
C ARG A 319 -6.80 9.80 8.35
N GLU A 320 -6.56 11.07 8.05
CA GLU A 320 -7.26 11.78 6.96
C GLU A 320 -6.83 11.27 5.59
N LYS A 321 -5.54 10.92 5.42
CA LYS A 321 -5.06 10.28 4.20
C LYS A 321 -5.66 8.88 4.02
N ARG A 322 -5.83 8.11 5.12
CA ARG A 322 -6.53 6.81 5.11
C ARG A 322 -8.03 6.94 4.84
N LEU A 323 -8.72 7.89 5.47
CA LEU A 323 -10.16 8.10 5.25
C LEU A 323 -10.43 8.66 3.85
N ALA A 324 -9.55 9.49 3.31
CA ALA A 324 -9.62 9.92 1.91
C ALA A 324 -9.34 8.76 0.96
N GLU A 325 -8.33 7.93 1.22
CA GLU A 325 -8.05 6.71 0.44
C GLU A 325 -9.19 5.68 0.54
N GLU A 326 -9.84 5.53 1.71
CA GLU A 326 -11.00 4.64 1.90
C GLU A 326 -12.28 5.19 1.26
N ILE A 327 -12.53 6.50 1.35
CA ILE A 327 -13.67 7.15 0.68
C ILE A 327 -13.47 7.10 -0.83
N ASP A 328 -12.24 7.26 -1.33
CA ASP A 328 -11.93 7.19 -2.75
C ASP A 328 -12.00 5.74 -3.27
N ASP A 329 -11.54 4.76 -2.49
CA ASP A 329 -11.70 3.31 -2.79
C ASP A 329 -13.17 2.85 -2.69
N LEU A 330 -13.96 3.42 -1.76
CA LEU A 330 -15.42 3.18 -1.69
C LEU A 330 -16.17 3.85 -2.83
N HIS A 331 -15.79 5.06 -3.24
CA HIS A 331 -16.36 5.71 -4.43
C HIS A 331 -15.94 4.99 -5.72
N HIS A 332 -14.70 4.51 -5.81
CA HIS A 332 -14.23 3.71 -6.94
C HIS A 332 -15.01 2.40 -7.04
N ARG A 333 -15.22 1.70 -5.92
CA ARG A 333 -16.00 0.45 -5.88
C ARG A 333 -17.49 0.67 -6.11
N LEU A 334 -18.06 1.77 -5.60
CA LEU A 334 -19.45 2.16 -5.89
C LEU A 334 -19.62 2.50 -7.38
N HIS A 335 -18.65 3.21 -7.97
CA HIS A 335 -18.64 3.57 -9.37
C HIS A 335 -18.43 2.34 -10.28
N GLU A 336 -17.54 1.42 -9.93
CA GLU A 336 -17.39 0.13 -10.62
C GLU A 336 -18.65 -0.72 -10.53
N ARG A 337 -19.32 -0.76 -9.37
CA ARG A 337 -20.61 -1.44 -9.24
C ARG A 337 -21.72 -0.76 -10.05
N GLN A 338 -21.72 0.57 -10.15
CA GLN A 338 -22.66 1.31 -10.99
C GLN A 338 -22.38 1.12 -12.48
N ILE A 339 -21.12 1.09 -12.91
CA ILE A 339 -20.71 0.77 -14.29
C ILE A 339 -21.08 -0.67 -14.59
N TRP A 340 -20.75 -1.61 -13.71
CA TRP A 340 -21.10 -3.01 -13.87
C TRP A 340 -22.62 -3.20 -13.93
N ALA A 341 -23.39 -2.52 -13.07
CA ALA A 341 -24.85 -2.54 -13.13
C ALA A 341 -25.39 -1.96 -14.44
N ALA A 342 -24.84 -0.84 -14.93
CA ALA A 342 -25.19 -0.24 -16.21
C ALA A 342 -24.78 -1.13 -17.41
N GLU A 343 -23.65 -1.84 -17.31
CA GLU A 343 -23.22 -2.84 -18.29
C GLU A 343 -24.12 -4.07 -18.27
N GLN A 344 -24.58 -4.52 -17.09
CA GLN A 344 -25.56 -5.60 -17.00
C GLN A 344 -26.91 -5.16 -17.54
N GLU A 345 -27.39 -3.95 -17.24
CA GLU A 345 -28.61 -3.38 -17.83
C GLU A 345 -28.48 -3.25 -19.35
N THR A 346 -27.33 -2.83 -19.85
CA THR A 346 -27.06 -2.77 -21.30
C THR A 346 -27.02 -4.18 -21.90
N ARG A 347 -26.42 -5.17 -21.23
CA ARG A 347 -26.39 -6.57 -21.68
C ARG A 347 -27.75 -7.23 -21.63
N VAL A 348 -28.59 -6.87 -20.66
CA VAL A 348 -30.00 -7.28 -20.55
C VAL A 348 -30.78 -6.64 -21.69
N ALA A 349 -30.65 -5.32 -21.91
CA ALA A 349 -31.29 -4.62 -23.02
C ALA A 349 -30.82 -5.15 -24.40
N GLU A 350 -29.55 -5.51 -24.55
CA GLU A 350 -29.03 -6.18 -25.74
C GLU A 350 -29.55 -7.62 -25.87
N ARG A 351 -29.75 -8.35 -24.77
CA ARG A 351 -30.39 -9.67 -24.79
C ARG A 351 -31.86 -9.55 -25.16
N GLU A 352 -32.58 -8.59 -24.60
CA GLU A 352 -33.97 -8.29 -24.93
C GLU A 352 -34.12 -7.83 -26.38
N ASN A 353 -33.22 -6.97 -26.88
CA ASN A 353 -33.16 -6.61 -28.29
C ASN A 353 -32.81 -7.81 -29.18
N ARG A 354 -31.88 -8.68 -28.77
CA ARG A 354 -31.60 -9.93 -29.52
C ARG A 354 -32.78 -10.90 -29.49
N ILE A 355 -33.54 -10.95 -28.40
CA ILE A 355 -34.77 -11.73 -28.30
C ILE A 355 -35.83 -11.12 -29.22
N ALA A 356 -36.06 -9.82 -29.18
CA ALA A 356 -36.97 -9.11 -30.07
C ALA A 356 -36.56 -9.23 -31.55
N GLU A 357 -35.26 -9.19 -31.87
CA GLU A 357 -34.74 -9.44 -33.21
C GLU A 357 -34.92 -10.90 -33.62
N ARG A 358 -34.79 -11.86 -32.70
CA ARG A 358 -35.06 -13.29 -32.97
C ARG A 358 -36.55 -13.51 -33.17
N ASP A 359 -37.41 -12.91 -32.37
CA ASP A 359 -38.86 -13.00 -32.49
C ASP A 359 -39.35 -12.31 -33.76
N ALA A 360 -38.77 -11.16 -34.13
CA ALA A 360 -39.01 -10.51 -35.40
C ALA A 360 -38.50 -11.34 -36.58
N ARG A 361 -37.34 -12.01 -36.46
CA ARG A 361 -36.84 -12.96 -37.48
C ARG A 361 -37.68 -14.22 -37.55
N ILE A 362 -38.25 -14.69 -36.44
CA ILE A 362 -39.19 -15.81 -36.40
C ILE A 362 -40.47 -15.39 -37.10
N ALA A 363 -41.08 -14.25 -36.75
CA ALA A 363 -42.25 -13.71 -37.42
C ALA A 363 -41.99 -13.43 -38.92
N GLN A 364 -40.81 -12.93 -39.28
CA GLN A 364 -40.40 -12.73 -40.67
C GLN A 364 -40.17 -14.07 -41.38
N ARG A 365 -39.65 -15.10 -40.69
CA ARG A 365 -39.52 -16.46 -41.22
C ARG A 365 -40.86 -17.14 -41.38
N ASP A 366 -41.81 -16.92 -40.48
CA ASP A 366 -43.17 -17.46 -40.55
C ASP A 366 -43.94 -16.79 -41.68
N ALA A 367 -43.86 -15.46 -41.81
CA ALA A 367 -44.41 -14.73 -42.96
C ALA A 367 -43.69 -15.08 -44.27
N ALA A 368 -42.38 -15.33 -44.24
CA ALA A 368 -41.64 -15.83 -45.39
C ALA A 368 -42.01 -17.30 -45.68
N LEU A 369 -42.34 -18.13 -44.70
CA LEU A 369 -42.81 -19.50 -44.87
C LEU A 369 -44.22 -19.52 -45.46
N GLU A 370 -45.10 -18.61 -45.06
CA GLU A 370 -46.41 -18.42 -45.70
C GLU A 370 -46.27 -17.91 -47.13
N ASN A 371 -45.41 -16.92 -47.36
CA ASN A 371 -45.13 -16.42 -48.72
C ASN A 371 -44.40 -17.46 -49.58
N VAL A 372 -43.53 -18.29 -49.00
CA VAL A 372 -42.87 -19.42 -49.69
C VAL A 372 -43.87 -20.53 -49.94
N HIS A 373 -44.85 -20.79 -49.07
CA HIS A 373 -45.94 -21.73 -49.36
C HIS A 373 -46.87 -21.21 -50.47
N ALA A 374 -47.24 -19.93 -50.44
CA ALA A 374 -48.03 -19.30 -51.50
C ALA A 374 -47.25 -19.26 -52.83
N SER A 375 -45.96 -18.89 -52.77
CA SER A 375 -45.05 -18.91 -53.91
C SER A 375 -44.77 -20.34 -54.38
N LEU A 376 -44.71 -21.36 -53.53
CA LEU A 376 -44.56 -22.76 -53.94
C LEU A 376 -45.82 -23.25 -54.64
N HIS A 377 -47.00 -22.78 -54.25
CA HIS A 377 -48.26 -23.10 -54.91
C HIS A 377 -48.37 -22.39 -56.28
N GLU A 378 -47.93 -21.13 -56.38
CA GLU A 378 -47.83 -20.40 -57.66
C GLU A 378 -46.69 -20.90 -58.55
N ILE A 379 -45.53 -21.23 -57.99
CA ILE A 379 -44.37 -21.79 -58.69
C ILE A 379 -44.66 -23.22 -59.13
N SER A 380 -45.40 -24.03 -58.39
CA SER A 380 -45.85 -25.34 -58.87
C SER A 380 -46.77 -25.19 -60.09
N SER A 381 -47.70 -24.23 -60.04
CA SER A 381 -48.62 -23.93 -61.13
C SER A 381 -47.92 -23.30 -62.35
N SER A 382 -46.94 -22.42 -62.09
CA SER A 382 -46.13 -21.73 -63.09
C SER A 382 -45.03 -22.61 -63.66
N GLN A 383 -44.42 -23.52 -62.89
CA GLN A 383 -43.45 -24.51 -63.38
C GLN A 383 -44.14 -25.52 -64.30
N ALA A 384 -45.41 -25.85 -64.06
CA ALA A 384 -46.18 -26.67 -65.00
C ALA A 384 -46.35 -25.98 -66.37
N GLN A 385 -46.57 -24.66 -66.41
CA GLN A 385 -46.64 -23.88 -67.66
C GLN A 385 -45.24 -23.59 -68.26
N THR A 386 -44.27 -23.28 -67.41
CA THR A 386 -42.92 -22.85 -67.80
C THR A 386 -42.05 -24.02 -68.21
N ILE A 387 -42.24 -25.24 -67.70
CA ILE A 387 -41.60 -26.45 -68.28
C ILE A 387 -42.07 -26.66 -69.72
N GLN A 388 -43.32 -26.29 -70.03
CA GLN A 388 -43.89 -26.36 -71.37
C GLN A 388 -43.28 -25.29 -72.30
N GLU A 389 -42.96 -24.11 -71.77
CA GLU A 389 -42.40 -22.98 -72.52
C GLU A 389 -40.86 -23.01 -72.61
N LEU A 390 -40.15 -23.42 -71.55
CA LEU A 390 -38.68 -23.57 -71.52
C LEU A 390 -38.19 -24.70 -72.42
N ARG A 391 -38.99 -25.75 -72.66
CA ARG A 391 -38.66 -26.71 -73.73
C ARG A 391 -38.64 -26.05 -75.12
N ARG A 392 -39.42 -24.98 -75.31
CA ARG A 392 -39.45 -24.21 -76.56
C ARG A 392 -38.25 -23.27 -76.65
N THR A 393 -37.92 -22.56 -75.56
CA THR A 393 -36.87 -21.52 -75.55
C THR A 393 -35.46 -22.06 -75.32
N LEU A 394 -35.27 -23.23 -74.70
CA LEU A 394 -33.95 -23.85 -74.54
C LEU A 394 -33.29 -24.15 -75.89
N VAL A 395 -34.09 -24.47 -76.91
CA VAL A 395 -33.65 -24.63 -78.30
C VAL A 395 -33.18 -23.29 -78.91
N GLU A 396 -33.72 -22.16 -78.46
CA GLU A 396 -33.37 -20.82 -78.98
C GLU A 396 -32.15 -20.21 -78.28
N LYS A 397 -31.95 -20.45 -76.98
CA LYS A 397 -30.87 -19.81 -76.17
C LYS A 397 -29.52 -20.52 -76.20
N GLU A 398 -29.46 -21.81 -76.57
CA GLU A 398 -28.17 -22.47 -76.88
C GLU A 398 -27.43 -21.75 -78.03
N SER A 399 -28.15 -21.04 -78.90
CA SER A 399 -27.58 -20.22 -79.98
C SER A 399 -26.97 -18.89 -79.52
N GLU A 400 -27.37 -18.33 -78.38
CA GLU A 400 -26.93 -16.99 -77.94
C GLU A 400 -25.80 -17.02 -76.91
N ILE A 401 -25.65 -18.11 -76.15
CA ILE A 401 -24.53 -18.30 -75.21
C ILE A 401 -23.17 -18.37 -75.94
N SER A 402 -23.17 -18.68 -77.24
CA SER A 402 -21.97 -18.58 -78.11
C SER A 402 -21.51 -17.13 -78.39
N MET A 403 -22.32 -16.11 -78.10
CA MET A 403 -22.03 -14.72 -78.46
C MET A 403 -21.71 -13.80 -77.27
N ALA A 404 -21.96 -14.21 -76.03
CA ALA A 404 -21.73 -13.39 -74.83
C ALA A 404 -20.41 -13.70 -74.09
N GLN A 405 -19.48 -14.42 -74.71
CA GLN A 405 -18.11 -14.63 -74.19
C GLN A 405 -17.14 -13.47 -74.52
N GLY A 406 -17.63 -12.37 -75.09
CA GLY A 406 -16.82 -11.21 -75.53
C GLY A 406 -16.81 -9.98 -74.60
N GLU A 407 -17.67 -9.89 -73.59
CA GLU A 407 -17.82 -8.65 -72.79
C GLU A 407 -17.17 -8.68 -71.40
N VAL A 408 -16.36 -9.71 -71.11
CA VAL A 408 -15.50 -9.74 -69.90
C VAL A 408 -14.24 -8.88 -70.07
N ALA A 409 -13.96 -8.36 -71.27
CA ALA A 409 -12.78 -7.53 -71.56
C ALA A 409 -12.96 -6.02 -71.30
N ARG A 410 -14.14 -5.55 -70.85
CA ARG A 410 -14.43 -4.11 -70.68
C ARG A 410 -14.64 -3.64 -69.23
N LEU A 411 -14.40 -4.50 -68.25
CA LEU A 411 -14.42 -4.18 -66.81
C LEU A 411 -13.01 -4.10 -66.20
N HIS A 412 -12.10 -3.46 -66.92
CA HIS A 412 -10.74 -3.14 -66.44
C HIS A 412 -10.43 -1.63 -66.41
N HIS A 413 -11.44 -0.76 -66.56
CA HIS A 413 -11.20 0.70 -66.66
C HIS A 413 -11.83 1.57 -65.57
N ASN A 414 -12.69 1.07 -64.69
CA ASN A 414 -13.27 1.91 -63.61
C ASN A 414 -12.76 1.57 -62.21
N PHE A 415 -11.45 1.29 -62.11
CA PHE A 415 -10.71 1.20 -60.84
C PHE A 415 -10.03 2.54 -60.46
N ARG A 416 -10.62 3.68 -60.82
CA ARG A 416 -10.05 5.02 -60.52
C ARG A 416 -11.00 6.00 -59.83
N TYR A 417 -12.06 5.50 -59.19
CA TYR A 417 -12.97 6.32 -58.38
C TYR A 417 -13.24 5.73 -56.98
N ILE A 418 -12.23 5.16 -56.34
CA ILE A 418 -12.25 4.90 -54.89
C ILE A 418 -10.93 5.39 -54.31
N SER A 419 -10.73 6.71 -54.39
CA SER A 419 -9.65 7.44 -53.71
C SER A 419 -10.20 8.51 -52.76
N SER A 420 -11.38 8.28 -52.19
CA SER A 420 -11.96 9.13 -51.14
C SER A 420 -12.62 8.26 -50.07
N THR A 421 -11.83 7.72 -49.14
CA THR A 421 -12.39 7.05 -47.96
C THR A 421 -11.48 7.19 -46.74
N TRP A 422 -11.94 8.01 -45.79
CA TRP A 422 -11.94 7.89 -44.32
C TRP A 422 -10.82 7.14 -43.55
N SER A 423 -9.64 6.96 -44.12
CA SER A 423 -8.47 6.34 -43.46
C SER A 423 -7.31 7.31 -43.22
N TRP A 424 -7.42 8.57 -43.68
CA TRP A 424 -6.33 9.54 -43.64
C TRP A 424 -6.45 10.66 -42.58
N GLN A 425 -7.54 10.71 -41.83
CA GLN A 425 -7.74 11.74 -40.78
C GLN A 425 -7.45 11.27 -39.34
N LEU A 426 -7.30 9.96 -39.09
CA LEU A 426 -7.13 9.41 -37.74
C LEU A 426 -5.68 9.35 -37.22
N THR A 427 -4.67 9.75 -38.00
CA THR A 427 -3.25 9.65 -37.56
C THR A 427 -2.50 10.98 -37.55
N ARG A 428 -3.18 12.11 -37.78
CA ARG A 428 -2.57 13.46 -37.80
C ARG A 428 -2.17 14.02 -36.42
N PRO A 429 -2.95 13.84 -35.34
CA PRO A 429 -2.58 14.39 -34.03
C PRO A 429 -1.36 13.69 -33.41
N MET A 430 -1.25 12.37 -33.60
CA MET A 430 -0.20 11.57 -32.96
C MET A 430 1.19 11.77 -33.59
N ARG A 431 1.27 12.03 -34.91
CA ARG A 431 2.56 12.35 -35.56
C ARG A 431 3.05 13.77 -35.24
N LEU A 432 2.14 14.66 -34.83
CA LEU A 432 2.46 16.02 -34.43
C LEU A 432 2.98 16.06 -32.98
N LEU A 433 2.32 15.35 -32.05
CA LEU A 433 2.77 15.22 -30.66
C LEU A 433 4.12 14.49 -30.52
N ALA A 434 4.35 13.44 -31.32
CA ALA A 434 5.64 12.75 -31.36
C ALA A 434 6.79 13.63 -31.92
N ARG A 435 6.49 14.57 -32.83
CA ARG A 435 7.48 15.53 -33.37
C ARG A 435 7.73 16.72 -32.45
N VAL A 436 6.72 17.19 -31.71
CA VAL A 436 6.83 18.31 -30.76
C VAL A 436 7.54 17.87 -29.46
N GLY A 437 7.29 16.67 -28.96
CA GLY A 437 7.97 16.11 -27.79
C GLY A 437 9.49 15.93 -28.00
N GLN A 438 9.91 15.43 -29.17
CA GLN A 438 11.33 15.35 -29.53
C GLN A 438 11.97 16.72 -29.79
N GLY A 439 11.21 17.70 -30.29
CA GLY A 439 11.69 19.07 -30.52
C GLY A 439 11.99 19.84 -29.23
N ILE A 440 11.11 19.73 -28.22
CA ILE A 440 11.24 20.47 -26.95
C ILE A 440 12.38 19.90 -26.07
N LEU A 441 12.55 18.58 -26.04
CA LEU A 441 13.65 17.90 -25.33
C LEU A 441 15.02 18.18 -25.94
N GLY A 442 15.10 18.45 -27.25
CA GLY A 442 16.34 18.78 -27.96
C GLY A 442 16.82 20.22 -27.78
N THR A 443 15.95 21.15 -27.37
CA THR A 443 16.25 22.59 -27.27
C THR A 443 16.55 23.09 -25.85
N MET A 444 16.25 22.33 -24.80
CA MET A 444 16.54 22.71 -23.42
C MET A 444 17.94 22.26 -22.98
N ARG A 445 18.82 23.20 -22.61
CA ARG A 445 20.16 22.92 -22.07
C ARG A 445 20.05 22.36 -20.65
N LEU A 446 19.91 21.04 -20.53
CA LEU A 446 20.00 20.32 -19.26
C LEU A 446 21.46 20.16 -18.84
N ARG A 447 21.73 20.29 -17.54
CA ARG A 447 23.08 20.11 -16.99
C ARG A 447 23.38 18.62 -16.95
N THR A 448 24.32 18.21 -17.79
CA THR A 448 24.76 16.82 -17.93
C THR A 448 26.17 16.69 -17.37
N PHE A 449 26.36 15.68 -16.53
CA PHE A 449 27.58 15.34 -15.81
C PHE A 449 28.07 13.99 -16.34
N GLU A 450 29.21 14.00 -17.01
CA GLU A 450 29.95 12.77 -17.25
C GLU A 450 30.71 12.43 -15.96
N MET A 451 30.47 11.23 -15.45
CA MET A 451 31.07 10.75 -14.22
C MET A 451 32.31 9.92 -14.55
N THR A 452 33.42 10.27 -13.92
CA THR A 452 34.70 9.57 -14.08
C THR A 452 35.05 8.81 -12.81
N PRO A 453 35.43 7.53 -12.88
CA PRO A 453 35.97 6.80 -11.73
C PRO A 453 37.22 7.50 -11.17
N LEU A 454 37.24 7.76 -9.86
CA LEU A 454 38.38 8.36 -9.15
C LEU A 454 39.19 7.31 -8.39
N THR A 455 38.48 6.44 -7.65
CA THR A 455 39.09 5.45 -6.75
C THR A 455 38.38 4.11 -6.92
N PHE A 456 39.15 3.03 -6.94
CA PHE A 456 38.68 1.66 -7.03
C PHE A 456 39.08 0.91 -5.76
N ILE A 457 38.10 0.30 -5.08
CA ILE A 457 38.31 -0.48 -3.84
C ILE A 457 37.70 -1.86 -4.07
N ASN A 458 38.41 -2.92 -3.66
CA ASN A 458 38.04 -4.32 -3.91
C ASN A 458 37.87 -4.65 -5.41
N ILE A 459 38.64 -3.97 -6.27
CA ILE A 459 38.59 -4.12 -7.72
C ILE A 459 40.02 -4.26 -8.26
N ARG A 460 40.25 -5.31 -9.07
CA ARG A 460 41.48 -5.48 -9.86
C ARG A 460 41.25 -5.01 -11.30
N HIS A 461 42.16 -4.20 -11.82
CA HIS A 461 42.08 -3.72 -13.20
C HIS A 461 42.54 -4.81 -14.19
N ILE A 462 41.72 -5.14 -15.19
CA ILE A 462 42.09 -6.10 -16.25
C ILE A 462 42.54 -5.34 -17.50
N SER A 463 41.67 -4.48 -18.04
CA SER A 463 41.93 -3.62 -19.20
C SER A 463 41.01 -2.40 -19.16
N GLN A 464 41.09 -1.49 -20.13
CA GLN A 464 40.33 -0.22 -20.06
C GLN A 464 38.82 -0.46 -19.95
N GLY A 465 38.25 -0.08 -18.79
CA GLY A 465 36.82 -0.27 -18.49
C GLY A 465 36.44 -1.69 -18.05
N HIS A 466 37.38 -2.64 -18.03
CA HIS A 466 37.17 -4.04 -17.65
C HIS A 466 37.88 -4.36 -16.33
N TYR A 467 37.10 -4.87 -15.38
CA TYR A 467 37.48 -5.00 -13.98
C TYR A 467 37.14 -6.38 -13.45
N TYR A 468 37.84 -6.80 -12.40
CA TYR A 468 37.53 -8.00 -11.62
C TYR A 468 37.19 -7.60 -10.18
N ALA A 469 36.01 -7.96 -9.69
CA ALA A 469 35.60 -7.73 -8.31
C ALA A 469 36.27 -8.76 -7.40
N THR A 470 37.08 -8.31 -6.43
CA THR A 470 37.78 -9.18 -5.47
C THR A 470 36.97 -9.45 -4.20
N ASN A 471 35.81 -8.82 -4.07
CA ASN A 471 34.83 -8.99 -3.00
C ASN A 471 33.42 -8.76 -3.60
N PRO A 472 32.34 -9.35 -3.04
CA PRO A 472 30.96 -9.07 -3.46
C PRO A 472 30.53 -7.59 -3.45
N HIS A 473 31.26 -6.70 -2.77
CA HIS A 473 31.00 -5.25 -2.77
C HIS A 473 32.22 -4.48 -3.31
N PRO A 474 32.42 -4.43 -4.64
CA PRO A 474 33.41 -3.56 -5.26
C PRO A 474 32.93 -2.10 -5.22
N HIS A 475 33.82 -1.16 -4.93
CA HIS A 475 33.45 0.26 -4.79
C HIS A 475 34.18 1.14 -5.82
N ILE A 476 33.43 2.03 -6.46
CA ILE A 476 33.96 3.05 -7.38
C ILE A 476 33.50 4.42 -6.90
N VAL A 477 34.44 5.25 -6.45
CA VAL A 477 34.13 6.66 -6.16
C VAL A 477 34.05 7.43 -7.47
N LEU A 478 32.94 8.15 -7.68
CA LEU A 478 32.66 8.90 -8.90
C LEU A 478 33.02 10.37 -8.72
N GLY A 479 33.73 10.92 -9.72
CA GLY A 479 34.06 12.34 -9.83
C GLY A 479 33.50 12.98 -11.09
N THR A 480 33.65 14.29 -11.23
CA THR A 480 33.25 15.03 -12.43
C THR A 480 34.14 16.24 -12.66
N GLN A 481 34.33 16.62 -13.92
CA GLN A 481 35.14 17.80 -14.31
C GLN A 481 34.44 19.15 -14.04
N ARG A 482 33.18 19.13 -13.61
CA ARG A 482 32.37 20.35 -13.40
C ARG A 482 32.61 21.06 -12.05
N GLY A 483 33.49 20.56 -11.20
CA GLY A 483 33.84 21.18 -9.91
C GLY A 483 32.77 21.10 -8.82
N ARG A 484 31.60 20.50 -9.11
CA ARG A 484 30.56 20.12 -8.13
C ARG A 484 29.86 18.85 -8.57
N LEU A 485 29.31 18.10 -7.63
CA LEU A 485 28.46 16.93 -7.89
C LEU A 485 27.00 17.33 -8.16
N PRO A 486 26.22 16.46 -8.84
CA PRO A 486 24.80 16.71 -9.10
C PRO A 486 23.96 16.61 -7.82
N THR A 487 22.88 17.40 -7.74
CA THR A 487 21.95 17.45 -6.60
C THR A 487 20.49 17.47 -7.06
N GLY A 488 19.54 17.20 -6.16
CA GLY A 488 18.11 17.21 -6.50
C GLY A 488 17.69 16.05 -7.40
N TRP A 489 16.66 16.26 -8.24
CA TRP A 489 16.21 15.23 -9.18
C TRP A 489 17.20 15.01 -10.30
N ILE A 490 17.66 13.78 -10.45
CA ILE A 490 18.60 13.40 -11.50
C ILE A 490 18.06 12.22 -12.31
N GLU A 491 18.43 12.18 -13.58
CA GLU A 491 18.44 10.97 -14.38
C GLU A 491 19.88 10.44 -14.40
N ILE A 492 20.08 9.21 -13.92
CA ILE A 492 21.34 8.51 -14.06
C ILE A 492 21.21 7.45 -15.15
N LYS A 493 22.12 7.48 -16.12
CA LYS A 493 22.32 6.44 -17.12
C LYS A 493 23.68 5.81 -16.89
N TYR A 494 23.74 4.50 -16.90
CA TYR A 494 24.98 3.78 -16.67
C TYR A 494 25.04 2.56 -17.57
N GLN A 495 26.27 2.12 -17.83
CA GLN A 495 26.52 0.88 -18.55
C GLN A 495 27.37 -0.05 -17.67
N ILE A 496 26.83 -1.18 -17.22
CA ILE A 496 27.54 -2.19 -16.43
C ILE A 496 27.29 -3.57 -17.04
N GLU A 497 28.25 -4.11 -17.78
CA GLU A 497 28.15 -5.44 -18.36
C GLU A 497 28.82 -6.46 -17.45
N ALA A 498 28.14 -7.57 -17.19
CA ALA A 498 28.74 -8.71 -16.52
C ALA A 498 28.06 -9.99 -17.00
N LYS A 499 28.68 -11.15 -16.72
CA LYS A 499 28.06 -12.45 -17.01
C LYS A 499 26.84 -12.74 -16.11
N ARG A 500 26.78 -12.08 -14.96
CA ARG A 500 25.68 -12.15 -13.97
C ARG A 500 24.89 -10.85 -13.99
N ILE A 501 23.68 -10.86 -13.41
CA ILE A 501 22.87 -9.65 -13.25
C ILE A 501 23.63 -8.65 -12.39
N ALA A 502 23.98 -7.50 -12.96
CA ALA A 502 24.56 -6.41 -12.20
C ALA A 502 23.43 -5.71 -11.43
N SER A 503 23.51 -5.69 -10.09
CA SER A 503 22.56 -4.99 -9.21
C SER A 503 23.24 -3.78 -8.55
N PRO A 504 23.38 -2.66 -9.27
CA PRO A 504 24.21 -1.55 -8.79
C PRO A 504 23.57 -0.75 -7.65
N PHE A 505 24.41 -0.29 -6.72
CA PHE A 505 24.03 0.66 -5.68
C PHE A 505 24.79 1.98 -5.82
N LEU A 506 24.08 3.10 -5.63
CA LEU A 506 24.63 4.44 -5.57
C LEU A 506 24.57 4.94 -4.13
N PHE A 507 25.72 5.20 -3.53
CA PHE A 507 25.86 5.77 -2.20
C PHE A 507 26.13 7.27 -2.30
N VAL A 508 25.49 8.03 -1.43
CA VAL A 508 25.60 9.49 -1.37
C VAL A 508 26.21 9.89 -0.04
N ASP A 509 27.31 10.64 -0.07
CA ASP A 509 27.92 11.22 1.11
C ASP A 509 27.56 12.72 1.19
N GLN A 510 27.22 13.19 2.39
CA GLN A 510 26.93 14.60 2.71
C GLN A 510 28.04 15.29 3.52
N GLY A 511 29.12 14.57 3.87
CA GLY A 511 30.26 15.04 4.64
C GLY A 511 30.56 14.25 5.91
N GLU A 512 29.81 13.18 6.19
CA GLU A 512 29.93 12.34 7.40
C GLU A 512 30.46 10.92 7.09
N GLY A 513 30.69 10.62 5.80
CA GLY A 513 31.02 9.29 5.30
C GLY A 513 29.81 8.62 4.65
N THR A 514 30.06 7.53 3.91
CA THR A 514 28.97 6.74 3.32
C THR A 514 28.40 5.78 4.36
N ASP A 515 27.23 6.10 4.90
CA ASP A 515 26.41 5.17 5.68
C ASP A 515 25.70 4.17 4.75
N GLU A 516 25.59 2.92 5.18
CA GLU A 516 24.83 1.89 4.44
C GLU A 516 23.33 2.15 4.45
N SER A 517 22.81 2.89 5.44
CA SER A 517 21.39 3.24 5.55
C SER A 517 20.90 4.17 4.41
N GLY A 518 21.81 4.90 3.76
CA GLY A 518 21.52 5.88 2.71
C GLY A 518 21.72 5.40 1.27
N ARG A 519 21.85 4.09 1.04
CA ARG A 519 22.10 3.53 -0.29
C ARG A 519 20.90 3.71 -1.23
N ILE A 520 21.15 4.22 -2.43
CA ILE A 520 20.17 4.32 -3.51
C ILE A 520 20.37 3.13 -4.45
N ARG A 521 19.40 2.23 -4.48
CA ARG A 521 19.41 1.13 -5.42
C ARG A 521 19.19 1.64 -6.86
N LEU A 522 20.03 1.21 -7.78
CA LEU A 522 19.84 1.44 -9.21
C LEU A 522 19.25 0.17 -9.86
N PRO A 523 18.50 0.31 -10.97
CA PRO A 523 17.89 -0.84 -11.63
C PRO A 523 18.92 -1.93 -11.97
N PRO A 524 18.60 -3.20 -11.75
CA PRO A 524 19.48 -4.27 -12.20
C PRO A 524 19.63 -4.23 -13.72
N THR A 525 20.79 -4.60 -14.23
CA THR A 525 21.04 -4.66 -15.68
C THR A 525 21.60 -6.01 -16.08
N ARG A 526 20.94 -6.61 -17.07
CA ARG A 526 21.34 -7.89 -17.69
C ARG A 526 22.11 -7.70 -19.00
N ASN A 527 21.69 -6.71 -19.80
CA ASN A 527 22.32 -6.29 -21.06
C ASN A 527 23.23 -5.07 -20.87
N GLY A 528 23.58 -4.82 -19.63
CA GLY A 528 24.48 -3.81 -19.16
C GLY A 528 24.17 -2.37 -19.45
N ARG A 529 22.94 -1.96 -19.77
CA ARG A 529 22.54 -0.54 -19.72
C ARG A 529 21.38 -0.35 -18.77
N GLY A 530 21.49 0.64 -17.91
CA GLY A 530 20.46 0.98 -16.95
C GLY A 530 20.21 2.48 -16.92
N ARG A 531 19.01 2.82 -16.48
CA ARG A 531 18.55 4.20 -16.37
C ARG A 531 17.61 4.32 -15.18
N ALA A 532 17.86 5.29 -14.32
CA ALA A 532 17.01 5.55 -13.15
C ALA A 532 16.77 7.04 -12.99
N ILE A 533 15.64 7.39 -12.40
CA ILE A 533 15.39 8.74 -11.91
C ILE A 533 15.41 8.68 -10.39
N VAL A 534 16.34 9.39 -9.76
CA VAL A 534 16.53 9.38 -8.31
C VAL A 534 16.64 10.80 -7.79
N ARG A 535 16.31 11.02 -6.52
CA ARG A 535 16.49 12.32 -5.87
C ARG A 535 17.72 12.25 -4.97
N LEU A 536 18.73 13.04 -5.30
CA LEU A 536 19.87 13.27 -4.43
C LEU A 536 19.54 14.41 -3.44
N PRO A 537 20.15 14.40 -2.24
CA PRO A 537 20.10 15.51 -1.29
C PRO A 537 20.61 16.83 -1.89
N ASP A 538 20.27 17.95 -1.26
CA ASP A 538 20.70 19.28 -1.71
C ASP A 538 22.21 19.53 -1.54
N ARG A 539 22.87 18.70 -0.71
CA ARG A 539 24.32 18.69 -0.51
C ARG A 539 24.86 17.29 -0.80
N VAL A 540 25.80 17.19 -1.74
CA VAL A 540 26.50 15.94 -2.10
C VAL A 540 28.00 16.21 -2.16
N THR A 541 28.78 15.55 -1.30
CA THR A 541 30.24 15.69 -1.20
C THR A 541 30.98 14.58 -1.96
N ALA A 542 30.43 13.35 -1.96
CA ALA A 542 30.93 12.24 -2.76
C ALA A 542 29.78 11.36 -3.27
N LEU A 543 30.01 10.71 -4.42
CA LEU A 543 29.15 9.65 -4.95
C LEU A 543 29.98 8.38 -5.07
N ARG A 544 29.47 7.26 -4.57
CA ARG A 544 30.09 5.94 -4.71
C ARG A 544 29.13 5.02 -5.44
N LEU A 545 29.62 4.33 -6.47
CA LEU A 545 28.90 3.29 -7.20
C LEU A 545 29.49 1.93 -6.81
N ASP A 546 28.63 1.05 -6.35
CA ASP A 546 28.92 -0.37 -6.24
C ASP A 546 28.27 -1.06 -7.44
N PRO A 547 29.04 -1.41 -8.50
CA PRO A 547 28.48 -1.79 -9.79
C PRO A 547 27.87 -3.20 -9.82
N VAL A 548 28.35 -4.10 -8.96
CA VAL A 548 27.91 -5.50 -8.88
C VAL A 548 27.87 -5.94 -7.41
N THR A 549 27.15 -7.02 -7.12
CA THR A 549 27.02 -7.61 -5.78
C THR A 549 27.69 -8.99 -5.68
N PHE A 550 28.68 -9.26 -6.53
CA PHE A 550 29.37 -10.55 -6.63
C PHE A 550 30.85 -10.38 -6.95
N MET A 551 31.64 -11.42 -6.70
CA MET A 551 33.02 -11.54 -7.18
C MET A 551 33.03 -12.07 -8.62
N GLY A 552 33.89 -11.51 -9.47
CA GLY A 552 34.03 -11.90 -10.88
C GLY A 552 34.27 -10.74 -11.83
N GLU A 553 34.30 -11.04 -13.13
CA GLU A 553 34.52 -10.05 -14.18
C GLU A 553 33.29 -9.15 -14.45
N PHE A 554 33.52 -7.84 -14.57
CA PHE A 554 32.52 -6.87 -14.98
C PHE A 554 33.14 -5.68 -15.72
N ARG A 555 32.37 -5.05 -16.60
CA ARG A 555 32.77 -3.89 -17.40
C ARG A 555 31.90 -2.70 -17.04
N VAL A 556 32.51 -1.59 -16.63
CA VAL A 556 31.79 -0.32 -16.39
C VAL A 556 32.08 0.61 -17.55
N GLY A 557 31.03 0.90 -18.33
CA GLY A 557 31.04 1.91 -19.38
C GLY A 557 30.73 3.32 -18.84
N PRO A 558 30.40 4.27 -19.73
CA PRO A 558 30.11 5.64 -19.34
C PRO A 558 28.94 5.72 -18.35
N ILE A 559 29.10 6.57 -17.33
CA ILE A 559 28.03 6.95 -16.39
C ILE A 559 27.72 8.41 -16.64
N GLU A 560 26.49 8.69 -17.05
CA GLU A 560 25.99 10.02 -17.34
C GLU A 560 24.89 10.36 -16.33
N ILE A 561 25.04 11.47 -15.62
CA ILE A 561 24.01 12.00 -14.73
C ILE A 561 23.49 13.31 -15.31
N ARG A 562 22.18 13.43 -15.46
CA ARG A 562 21.52 14.63 -15.96
C ARG A 562 20.60 15.21 -14.89
N GLU A 563 20.84 16.45 -14.47
CA GLU A 563 19.94 17.16 -13.57
C GLU A 563 18.61 17.45 -14.28
N LEU A 564 17.51 16.99 -13.70
CA LEU A 564 16.17 17.19 -14.21
C LEU A 564 15.51 18.36 -13.47
N ASN A 565 15.03 19.34 -14.23
CA ASN A 565 14.09 20.32 -13.65
C ASN A 565 12.66 19.74 -13.63
N GLY A 566 11.77 20.36 -12.84
CA GLY A 566 10.42 19.83 -12.63
C GLY A 566 9.56 19.70 -13.90
N ILE A 567 9.86 20.47 -14.95
CA ILE A 567 9.16 20.45 -16.24
C ILE A 567 9.66 19.29 -17.10
N VAL A 568 10.98 19.12 -17.21
CA VAL A 568 11.59 18.01 -17.96
C VAL A 568 11.27 16.67 -17.32
N LEU A 569 11.28 16.60 -15.98
CA LEU A 569 10.82 15.43 -15.25
C LEU A 569 9.37 15.08 -15.65
N ALA A 570 8.45 16.05 -15.63
CA ALA A 570 7.05 15.82 -16.00
C ALA A 570 6.86 15.37 -17.45
N VAL A 571 7.57 15.97 -18.41
CA VAL A 571 7.52 15.61 -19.84
C VAL A 571 8.09 14.20 -20.08
N GLN A 572 9.21 13.88 -19.45
CA GLN A 572 9.89 12.60 -19.60
C GLN A 572 9.05 11.44 -19.05
N LEU A 573 8.44 11.66 -17.89
CA LEU A 573 7.55 10.70 -17.27
C LEU A 573 6.25 10.50 -18.07
N MET A 574 5.68 11.57 -18.64
CA MET A 574 4.50 11.50 -19.51
C MET A 574 4.80 10.71 -20.80
N TRP A 575 6.00 10.86 -21.37
CA TRP A 575 6.41 10.12 -22.56
C TRP A 575 6.55 8.60 -22.32
N GLU A 576 7.08 8.18 -21.17
CA GLU A 576 7.20 6.76 -20.80
C GLU A 576 5.84 6.06 -20.66
N ARG A 577 4.78 6.78 -20.29
CA ARG A 577 3.39 6.27 -20.32
C ARG A 577 2.78 6.17 -21.71
N ILE A 578 3.07 7.13 -22.61
CA ILE A 578 2.44 7.21 -23.93
C ILE A 578 3.16 6.33 -24.98
N ALA A 579 4.48 6.11 -24.82
CA ALA A 579 5.29 5.39 -25.80
C ALA A 579 4.85 3.93 -26.06
N PRO A 580 4.44 3.12 -25.06
CA PRO A 580 3.92 1.76 -25.28
C PRO A 580 2.58 1.77 -26.03
N ALA A 581 1.70 2.72 -25.72
CA ALA A 581 0.38 2.90 -26.33
C ALA A 581 0.40 3.26 -27.82
N LEU A 582 1.57 3.58 -28.39
CA LEU A 582 1.73 3.89 -29.81
C LEU A 582 2.00 2.65 -30.69
N LYS A 583 2.32 1.49 -30.10
CA LYS A 583 2.71 0.27 -30.82
C LYS A 583 1.64 -0.82 -30.86
N ASP A 584 0.76 -0.88 -29.86
CA ASP A 584 -0.27 -1.92 -29.71
C ASP A 584 -1.67 -1.31 -29.53
N ARG A 585 -2.68 -1.90 -30.16
CA ARG A 585 -4.04 -1.35 -30.24
C ARG A 585 -4.84 -1.50 -28.94
N ASP A 586 -4.58 -2.55 -28.15
CA ASP A 586 -5.30 -2.85 -26.91
C ASP A 586 -4.62 -2.21 -25.69
N VAL A 587 -3.30 -2.12 -25.70
CA VAL A 587 -2.54 -1.30 -24.73
C VAL A 587 -2.93 0.16 -24.89
N ARG A 588 -3.11 0.65 -26.13
CA ARG A 588 -3.55 2.02 -26.40
C ARG A 588 -4.88 2.36 -25.75
N ARG A 589 -5.84 1.42 -25.76
CA ARG A 589 -7.16 1.61 -25.14
C ARG A 589 -7.05 1.66 -23.62
N ARG A 590 -6.37 0.69 -23.00
CA ARG A 590 -6.15 0.64 -21.54
C ARG A 590 -5.36 1.83 -21.00
N THR A 591 -4.29 2.24 -21.69
CA THR A 591 -3.52 3.44 -21.31
C THR A 591 -4.38 4.69 -21.44
N TRP A 592 -5.24 4.78 -22.46
CA TRP A 592 -6.12 5.93 -22.65
C TRP A 592 -7.24 6.00 -21.60
N ASP A 593 -7.84 4.87 -21.25
CA ASP A 593 -8.85 4.79 -20.21
C ASP A 593 -8.24 5.11 -18.83
N GLY A 594 -7.01 4.66 -18.55
CA GLY A 594 -6.27 5.01 -17.34
C GLY A 594 -5.81 6.48 -17.29
N LEU A 595 -5.37 7.06 -18.42
CA LEU A 595 -4.96 8.47 -18.49
C LEU A 595 -6.15 9.42 -18.38
N THR A 596 -7.28 9.06 -19.00
CA THR A 596 -8.51 9.85 -18.95
C THR A 596 -9.20 9.73 -17.59
N ALA A 597 -9.12 8.58 -16.92
CA ALA A 597 -9.55 8.42 -15.54
C ALA A 597 -8.68 9.24 -14.57
N ALA A 598 -7.35 9.22 -14.70
CA ALA A 598 -6.44 10.04 -13.89
C ALA A 598 -6.59 11.55 -14.14
N LEU A 599 -6.86 11.97 -15.38
CA LEU A 599 -7.13 13.38 -15.71
C LEU A 599 -8.51 13.85 -15.20
N LYS A 600 -9.49 12.94 -15.06
CA LYS A 600 -10.82 13.24 -14.53
C LYS A 600 -10.91 13.21 -13.00
N ARG A 601 -10.00 12.50 -12.30
CA ARG A 601 -9.98 12.35 -10.83
C ARG A 601 -9.17 13.42 -10.11
N GLY A 602 -7.96 13.74 -10.55
CA GLY A 602 -7.07 14.70 -9.84
C GLY A 602 -6.18 15.57 -10.74
N GLY A 603 -6.45 15.61 -12.05
CA GLY A 603 -5.69 16.40 -13.02
C GLY A 603 -4.21 15.99 -13.16
N LEU A 604 -3.36 16.89 -13.66
CA LEU A 604 -1.94 16.65 -13.94
C LEU A 604 -1.10 16.30 -12.68
N ARG A 605 -1.61 16.54 -11.46
CA ARG A 605 -0.92 16.33 -10.18
C ARG A 605 -0.88 14.84 -9.78
N GLU A 606 -2.02 14.15 -9.87
CA GLU A 606 -2.12 12.69 -9.68
C GLU A 606 -1.27 11.92 -10.71
N VAL A 607 -1.30 12.41 -11.96
CA VAL A 607 -0.45 11.89 -13.03
C VAL A 607 1.02 12.05 -12.66
N LYS A 608 1.44 13.20 -12.10
CA LYS A 608 2.82 13.50 -11.68
C LYS A 608 3.27 12.68 -10.47
N GLU A 609 2.40 12.36 -9.53
CA GLU A 609 2.71 11.53 -8.35
C GLU A 609 2.77 10.04 -8.67
N GLY A 610 1.81 9.51 -9.44
CA GLY A 610 1.88 8.14 -9.95
C GLY A 610 3.10 7.90 -10.83
N LEU A 611 3.54 8.93 -11.56
CA LEU A 611 4.76 8.90 -12.36
C LEU A 611 6.05 9.02 -11.51
N ARG A 612 6.05 9.80 -10.42
CA ARG A 612 7.19 9.90 -9.49
C ARG A 612 7.49 8.56 -8.82
N HIS A 613 6.44 7.83 -8.39
CA HIS A 613 6.59 6.48 -7.82
C HIS A 613 7.09 5.45 -8.85
N GLN A 614 6.62 5.53 -10.10
CA GLN A 614 7.03 4.61 -11.17
C GLN A 614 8.49 4.83 -11.62
N ALA A 615 9.00 6.06 -11.50
CA ALA A 615 10.37 6.42 -11.87
C ALA A 615 11.44 5.94 -10.87
N THR A 616 11.04 5.76 -9.61
CA THR A 616 11.89 5.29 -8.51
C THR A 616 11.80 3.78 -8.29
N GLU A 617 10.76 3.10 -8.79
CA GLU A 617 10.56 1.64 -8.68
C GLU A 617 10.25 0.98 -10.04
N PRO A 618 11.21 0.90 -10.98
CA PRO A 618 10.96 0.37 -12.31
C PRO A 618 10.60 -1.13 -12.36
N LEU A 619 10.80 -1.88 -11.27
CA LEU A 619 10.47 -3.32 -11.17
C LEU A 619 9.10 -3.59 -10.54
N ARG A 620 8.24 -2.58 -10.37
CA ARG A 620 6.94 -2.70 -9.66
C ARG A 620 5.94 -3.71 -10.25
N THR A 621 6.16 -4.16 -11.49
CA THR A 621 5.31 -5.21 -12.10
C THR A 621 5.99 -6.56 -11.99
N TYR A 622 5.19 -7.60 -11.73
CA TYR A 622 5.70 -8.97 -11.72
C TYR A 622 6.43 -9.32 -13.02
N ARG A 623 5.94 -8.87 -14.18
CA ARG A 623 6.62 -9.06 -15.47
C ARG A 623 8.06 -8.52 -15.49
N ASN A 624 8.27 -7.30 -15.01
CA ASN A 624 9.62 -6.71 -14.98
C ASN A 624 10.53 -7.47 -14.01
N TRP A 625 9.99 -7.87 -12.85
CA TRP A 625 10.72 -8.72 -11.91
C TRP A 625 11.08 -10.07 -12.55
N TRP A 626 10.15 -10.70 -13.27
CA TRP A 626 10.34 -11.96 -13.99
C TRP A 626 11.44 -11.85 -15.04
N ASP A 627 11.32 -10.91 -15.97
CA ASP A 627 12.28 -10.74 -17.08
C ASP A 627 13.71 -10.46 -16.57
N THR A 628 13.79 -9.81 -15.40
CA THR A 628 15.05 -9.52 -14.73
C THR A 628 15.60 -10.74 -13.99
N TYR A 629 14.80 -11.34 -13.10
CA TYR A 629 15.27 -12.23 -12.04
C TYR A 629 14.84 -13.69 -12.17
N ALA A 630 13.78 -14.02 -12.90
CA ALA A 630 13.30 -15.40 -13.04
C ALA A 630 13.59 -15.98 -14.43
N ALA A 631 13.40 -15.20 -15.49
CA ALA A 631 13.69 -15.62 -16.86
C ALA A 631 15.16 -16.01 -17.02
N LEU A 632 15.47 -17.03 -17.84
CA LEU A 632 16.83 -17.42 -18.18
C LEU A 632 17.38 -16.57 -19.34
N ALA A 633 18.67 -16.26 -19.32
CA ALA A 633 19.41 -15.69 -20.44
C ALA A 633 20.44 -16.69 -20.98
N ASP A 634 21.01 -16.40 -22.14
CA ASP A 634 21.95 -17.29 -22.84
C ASP A 634 23.12 -17.74 -21.94
N GLY A 635 23.68 -16.81 -21.14
CA GLY A 635 24.73 -17.15 -20.17
C GLY A 635 24.27 -18.11 -19.07
N ASP A 636 23.01 -18.03 -18.62
CA ASP A 636 22.44 -18.99 -17.68
C ASP A 636 22.36 -20.37 -18.33
N LEU A 637 21.95 -20.47 -19.61
CA LEU A 637 21.83 -21.74 -20.33
C LEU A 637 23.19 -22.46 -20.41
N GLU A 638 24.26 -21.73 -20.76
CA GLU A 638 25.61 -22.27 -20.82
C GLU A 638 26.11 -22.71 -19.43
N ALA A 639 25.89 -21.89 -18.41
CA ALA A 639 26.30 -22.19 -17.04
C ALA A 639 25.56 -23.41 -16.47
N ILE A 640 24.25 -23.53 -16.74
CA ILE A 640 23.44 -24.70 -16.40
C ILE A 640 23.98 -25.94 -17.13
N GLY A 641 24.31 -25.83 -18.43
CA GLY A 641 24.92 -26.93 -19.19
C GLY A 641 26.21 -27.43 -18.56
N ARG A 642 27.14 -26.53 -18.22
CA ARG A 642 28.39 -26.87 -17.51
C ARG A 642 28.13 -27.48 -16.14
N HIS A 643 27.16 -26.96 -15.40
CA HIS A 643 26.81 -27.51 -14.10
C HIS A 643 26.25 -28.93 -14.22
N ILE A 644 25.35 -29.18 -15.17
CA ILE A 644 24.81 -30.53 -15.46
C ILE A 644 25.95 -31.50 -15.80
N GLU A 645 26.96 -31.07 -16.56
CA GLU A 645 28.13 -31.90 -16.85
C GLU A 645 28.89 -32.29 -15.58
N ALA A 646 29.07 -31.33 -14.65
CA ALA A 646 29.78 -31.48 -13.38
C ALA A 646 28.99 -32.20 -12.26
N MET A 647 27.67 -32.39 -12.40
CA MET A 647 26.84 -33.06 -11.38
C MET A 647 27.32 -34.49 -11.10
N GLY A 648 27.45 -34.81 -9.79
CA GLY A 648 27.87 -36.14 -9.34
C GLY A 648 26.80 -37.21 -9.50
N SER A 649 25.53 -36.85 -9.32
CA SER A 649 24.37 -37.71 -9.60
C SER A 649 23.48 -37.06 -10.65
N LYS A 650 23.00 -37.85 -11.61
CA LYS A 650 22.09 -37.40 -12.67
C LYS A 650 20.85 -38.30 -12.69
N PRO A 651 19.98 -38.21 -11.65
CA PRO A 651 18.82 -39.09 -11.49
C PRO A 651 17.86 -38.96 -12.68
N LEU A 652 17.24 -40.08 -13.07
CA LEU A 652 16.15 -40.08 -14.05
C LEU A 652 14.86 -39.60 -13.39
N LEU A 653 14.25 -38.56 -13.96
CA LEU A 653 12.98 -37.99 -13.49
C LEU A 653 11.83 -38.41 -14.42
N SER A 654 10.80 -39.06 -13.89
CA SER A 654 9.61 -39.47 -14.64
C SER A 654 8.48 -38.46 -14.44
N VAL A 655 8.15 -37.69 -15.47
CA VAL A 655 7.02 -36.75 -15.42
C VAL A 655 5.72 -37.51 -15.68
N ILE A 656 4.76 -37.42 -14.76
CA ILE A 656 3.46 -38.11 -14.80
C ILE A 656 2.40 -37.14 -15.28
N MET A 657 1.76 -37.44 -16.41
CA MET A 657 0.77 -36.57 -17.04
C MET A 657 -0.49 -37.36 -17.44
N PRO A 658 -1.53 -37.42 -16.59
CA PRO A 658 -2.85 -37.89 -16.99
C PRO A 658 -3.52 -36.86 -17.90
N THR A 659 -4.25 -37.29 -18.95
CA THR A 659 -4.96 -36.36 -19.85
C THR A 659 -6.30 -36.94 -20.31
N TYR A 660 -7.32 -36.07 -20.43
CA TYR A 660 -8.62 -36.43 -20.98
C TYR A 660 -9.23 -35.24 -21.73
N ASN A 661 -9.43 -35.39 -23.04
CA ASN A 661 -10.06 -34.38 -23.91
C ASN A 661 -9.45 -32.97 -23.85
N THR A 662 -8.18 -32.87 -23.47
CA THR A 662 -7.44 -31.60 -23.44
C THR A 662 -7.39 -30.98 -24.83
N ASP A 663 -7.54 -29.66 -24.91
CA ASP A 663 -7.35 -28.93 -26.15
C ASP A 663 -5.96 -29.22 -26.75
N PRO A 664 -5.85 -29.58 -28.05
CA PRO A 664 -4.58 -29.94 -28.66
C PRO A 664 -3.48 -28.88 -28.60
N GLU A 665 -3.82 -27.59 -28.63
CA GLU A 665 -2.83 -26.50 -28.56
C GLU A 665 -2.29 -26.36 -27.13
N VAL A 666 -3.17 -26.46 -26.15
CA VAL A 666 -2.81 -26.46 -24.72
C VAL A 666 -1.95 -27.67 -24.37
N LEU A 667 -2.34 -28.86 -24.83
CA LEU A 667 -1.58 -30.09 -24.61
C LEU A 667 -0.20 -30.07 -25.30
N ASP A 668 -0.10 -29.50 -26.51
CA ASP A 668 1.18 -29.33 -27.20
C ASP A 668 2.13 -28.42 -26.41
N LYS A 669 1.63 -27.32 -25.80
CA LYS A 669 2.43 -26.47 -24.91
C LYS A 669 2.93 -27.23 -23.67
N ALA A 670 2.05 -27.97 -22.99
CA ALA A 670 2.41 -28.76 -21.81
C ALA A 670 3.51 -29.80 -22.13
N ILE A 671 3.35 -30.58 -23.22
CA ILE A 671 4.34 -31.57 -23.65
C ILE A 671 5.67 -30.90 -24.06
N ARG A 672 5.62 -29.77 -24.79
CA ARG A 672 6.83 -29.03 -25.16
C ARG A 672 7.58 -28.48 -23.96
N SER A 673 6.88 -28.03 -22.92
CA SER A 673 7.52 -27.54 -21.69
C SER A 673 8.41 -28.61 -21.03
N VAL A 674 8.09 -29.90 -21.19
CA VAL A 674 8.94 -31.03 -20.76
C VAL A 674 10.03 -31.33 -21.77
N ARG A 675 9.72 -31.31 -23.08
CA ARG A 675 10.71 -31.58 -24.14
C ARG A 675 11.87 -30.60 -24.13
N ASP A 676 11.58 -29.33 -23.84
CA ASP A 676 12.52 -28.22 -23.90
C ASP A 676 13.38 -28.07 -22.63
N GLN A 677 13.20 -28.96 -21.64
CA GLN A 677 13.96 -28.97 -20.39
C GLN A 677 15.47 -29.07 -20.65
N LEU A 678 16.25 -28.26 -19.93
CA LEU A 678 17.71 -28.24 -20.03
C LEU A 678 18.36 -29.51 -19.45
N TYR A 679 17.73 -30.09 -18.44
CA TYR A 679 18.17 -31.36 -17.88
C TYR A 679 17.81 -32.49 -18.85
N PRO A 680 18.76 -33.38 -19.24
CA PRO A 680 18.50 -34.37 -20.29
C PRO A 680 17.87 -35.68 -19.80
N ASN A 681 18.05 -36.02 -18.51
CA ASN A 681 17.66 -37.33 -17.96
C ASN A 681 16.23 -37.32 -17.42
N TRP A 682 15.28 -37.28 -18.35
CA TRP A 682 13.85 -37.36 -18.03
C TRP A 682 13.13 -38.31 -18.98
N GLU A 683 11.94 -38.71 -18.56
CA GLU A 683 10.93 -39.35 -19.40
C GLU A 683 9.56 -38.74 -19.09
N LEU A 684 8.70 -38.65 -20.10
CA LEU A 684 7.34 -38.15 -19.95
C LEU A 684 6.37 -39.32 -20.12
N CYS A 685 5.66 -39.65 -19.06
CA CYS A 685 4.71 -40.75 -19.00
C CYS A 685 3.28 -40.21 -19.09
N ILE A 686 2.68 -40.36 -20.27
CA ILE A 686 1.34 -39.86 -20.58
C ILE A 686 0.32 -40.99 -20.50
N ALA A 687 -0.76 -40.78 -19.76
CA ALA A 687 -1.93 -41.65 -19.79
C ALA A 687 -3.13 -40.89 -20.36
N ASP A 688 -3.50 -41.21 -21.60
CA ASP A 688 -4.76 -40.74 -22.19
C ASP A 688 -5.92 -41.55 -21.60
N ASP A 689 -6.76 -40.91 -20.81
CA ASP A 689 -7.87 -41.53 -20.08
C ASP A 689 -9.12 -41.70 -20.95
N ALA A 690 -8.92 -42.34 -22.10
CA ALA A 690 -9.94 -42.59 -23.13
C ALA A 690 -10.54 -41.29 -23.71
N SER A 691 -9.71 -40.34 -24.13
CA SER A 691 -10.17 -39.13 -24.82
C SER A 691 -11.06 -39.48 -26.01
N THR A 692 -12.21 -38.81 -26.11
CA THR A 692 -13.13 -38.92 -27.24
C THR A 692 -12.69 -38.06 -28.43
N ARG A 693 -11.83 -37.08 -28.17
CA ARG A 693 -11.19 -36.20 -29.14
C ARG A 693 -10.02 -36.88 -29.85
N GLU A 694 -10.17 -37.13 -31.16
CA GLU A 694 -9.10 -37.75 -31.95
C GLU A 694 -7.91 -36.80 -32.19
N ASP A 695 -8.15 -35.49 -32.20
CA ASP A 695 -7.07 -34.49 -32.32
C ASP A 695 -6.16 -34.45 -31.08
N THR A 696 -6.74 -34.56 -29.86
CA THR A 696 -5.97 -34.76 -28.62
C THR A 696 -5.08 -36.00 -28.73
N ARG A 697 -5.65 -37.14 -29.14
CA ARG A 697 -4.91 -38.40 -29.31
C ARG A 697 -3.85 -38.31 -30.41
N ALA A 698 -4.14 -37.62 -31.51
CA ALA A 698 -3.18 -37.39 -32.60
C ALA A 698 -1.98 -36.55 -32.14
N THR A 699 -2.20 -35.50 -31.34
CA THR A 699 -1.12 -34.70 -30.74
C THR A 699 -0.20 -35.55 -29.86
N ILE A 700 -0.77 -36.41 -29.01
CA ILE A 700 0.02 -37.32 -28.17
C ILE A 700 0.85 -38.29 -29.02
N ARG A 701 0.24 -38.94 -30.02
CA ARG A 701 0.95 -39.87 -30.91
C ARG A 701 2.08 -39.19 -31.68
N ARG A 702 1.86 -37.95 -32.14
CA ARG A 702 2.88 -37.16 -32.84
C ARG A 702 4.10 -36.93 -31.95
N HIS A 703 3.90 -36.44 -30.73
CA HIS A 703 5.01 -36.20 -29.80
C HIS A 703 5.74 -37.49 -29.43
N ALA A 704 5.02 -38.59 -29.16
CA ALA A 704 5.63 -39.89 -28.86
C ALA A 704 6.46 -40.46 -30.02
N ALA A 705 6.12 -40.12 -31.27
CA ALA A 705 6.90 -40.52 -32.44
C ALA A 705 8.13 -39.62 -32.69
N GLU A 706 8.14 -38.39 -32.14
CA GLU A 706 9.23 -37.43 -32.30
C GLU A 706 10.31 -37.53 -31.21
N ASP A 707 10.01 -38.13 -30.05
CA ASP A 707 10.94 -38.25 -28.92
C ASP A 707 10.67 -39.54 -28.12
N ASP A 708 11.60 -40.50 -28.19
CA ASP A 708 11.49 -41.83 -27.56
C ASP A 708 11.41 -41.78 -26.03
N ARG A 709 11.73 -40.63 -25.40
CA ARG A 709 11.56 -40.42 -23.95
C ARG A 709 10.09 -40.22 -23.55
N ILE A 710 9.20 -39.99 -24.53
CA ILE A 710 7.76 -39.82 -24.30
C ILE A 710 7.08 -41.19 -24.41
N LYS A 711 6.65 -41.72 -23.27
CA LYS A 711 5.95 -43.00 -23.13
C LYS A 711 4.46 -42.73 -23.00
N VAL A 712 3.64 -43.50 -23.72
CA VAL A 712 2.19 -43.26 -23.77
C VAL A 712 1.42 -44.54 -23.57
N VAL A 713 0.35 -44.46 -22.78
CA VAL A 713 -0.72 -45.46 -22.72
C VAL A 713 -2.07 -44.82 -23.06
N PHE A 714 -2.80 -45.46 -23.97
CA PHE A 714 -4.19 -45.08 -24.29
C PHE A 714 -5.13 -46.03 -23.57
N ARG A 715 -5.83 -45.54 -22.55
CA ARG A 715 -6.78 -46.34 -21.77
C ARG A 715 -8.04 -46.61 -22.59
N GLU A 716 -8.64 -47.77 -22.37
CA GLU A 716 -9.87 -48.18 -23.07
C GLU A 716 -11.14 -47.54 -22.49
N LYS A 717 -11.09 -47.15 -21.21
CA LYS A 717 -12.19 -46.58 -20.45
C LYS A 717 -11.69 -45.42 -19.61
N ASN A 718 -12.49 -44.36 -19.55
CA ASN A 718 -12.25 -43.24 -18.65
C ASN A 718 -12.39 -43.72 -17.19
N GLY A 719 -11.32 -43.57 -16.42
CA GLY A 719 -11.25 -43.94 -15.00
C GLY A 719 -10.91 -42.77 -14.08
N HIS A 720 -10.99 -41.54 -14.59
CA HIS A 720 -10.62 -40.29 -13.94
C HIS A 720 -9.13 -40.23 -13.52
N ILE A 721 -8.77 -39.08 -12.93
CA ILE A 721 -7.38 -38.68 -12.71
C ILE A 721 -6.58 -39.68 -11.87
N SER A 722 -7.12 -40.27 -10.80
CA SER A 722 -6.38 -41.24 -9.98
C SER A 722 -6.00 -42.51 -10.76
N ALA A 723 -6.92 -43.05 -11.56
CA ALA A 723 -6.64 -44.24 -12.36
C ALA A 723 -5.69 -43.92 -13.52
N ALA A 724 -5.87 -42.77 -14.17
CA ALA A 724 -5.00 -42.30 -15.24
C ALA A 724 -3.57 -42.05 -14.74
N SER A 725 -3.39 -41.37 -13.61
CA SER A 725 -2.09 -41.15 -12.98
C SER A 725 -1.39 -42.45 -12.63
N ASN A 726 -2.12 -43.47 -12.14
CA ASN A 726 -1.54 -44.80 -11.91
C ASN A 726 -1.09 -45.48 -13.20
N SER A 727 -1.83 -45.35 -14.31
CA SER A 727 -1.40 -45.88 -15.61
C SER A 727 -0.18 -45.17 -16.18
N ALA A 728 -0.07 -43.86 -15.97
CA ALA A 728 1.15 -43.12 -16.30
C ALA A 728 2.32 -43.55 -15.38
N LEU A 729 2.06 -43.76 -14.10
CA LEU A 729 3.04 -44.28 -13.13
C LEU A 729 3.57 -45.68 -13.52
N ASP A 730 2.74 -46.55 -14.09
CA ASP A 730 3.19 -47.87 -14.57
C ASP A 730 4.22 -47.80 -15.71
N LEU A 731 4.28 -46.68 -16.45
CA LEU A 731 5.29 -46.43 -17.49
C LEU A 731 6.62 -45.90 -16.91
N ALA A 732 6.57 -45.38 -15.67
CA ALA A 732 7.67 -44.68 -15.03
C ALA A 732 8.76 -45.63 -14.53
N THR A 733 10.00 -45.29 -14.84
CA THR A 733 11.23 -46.02 -14.51
C THR A 733 12.24 -45.17 -13.74
N GLY A 734 12.02 -43.86 -13.66
CA GLY A 734 12.85 -42.91 -12.92
C GLY A 734 12.88 -43.17 -11.41
N GLU A 735 13.89 -42.59 -10.76
CA GLU A 735 14.01 -42.65 -9.30
C GLU A 735 12.96 -41.78 -8.62
N PHE A 736 12.60 -40.67 -9.27
CA PHE A 736 11.58 -39.72 -8.81
C PHE A 736 10.47 -39.60 -9.86
N VAL A 737 9.25 -39.39 -9.37
CA VAL A 737 8.09 -39.03 -10.18
C VAL A 737 7.75 -37.56 -9.96
N VAL A 738 7.54 -36.82 -11.04
CA VAL A 738 7.21 -35.39 -11.04
C VAL A 738 5.79 -35.23 -11.57
N LEU A 739 4.93 -34.52 -10.86
CA LEU A 739 3.54 -34.31 -11.27
C LEU A 739 3.44 -33.11 -12.21
N LEU A 740 2.67 -33.24 -13.29
CA LEU A 740 2.37 -32.17 -14.24
C LEU A 740 0.96 -32.34 -14.81
N ASP A 741 0.14 -31.32 -14.63
CA ASP A 741 -1.19 -31.29 -15.24
C ASP A 741 -1.08 -31.05 -16.76
N HIS A 742 -2.01 -31.64 -17.52
CA HIS A 742 -1.94 -31.69 -18.97
C HIS A 742 -2.17 -30.34 -19.68
N ASP A 743 -2.56 -29.32 -18.93
CA ASP A 743 -2.84 -27.96 -19.38
C ASP A 743 -1.87 -26.89 -18.88
N ASP A 744 -0.91 -27.29 -18.04
CA ASP A 744 0.07 -26.43 -17.40
C ASP A 744 1.47 -26.56 -18.01
N GLU A 745 2.36 -25.63 -17.67
CA GLU A 745 3.72 -25.58 -18.23
C GLU A 745 4.80 -25.55 -17.15
N LEU A 746 5.89 -26.29 -17.38
CA LEU A 746 7.11 -26.19 -16.58
C LEU A 746 8.03 -25.09 -17.12
N THR A 747 8.74 -24.40 -16.22
CA THR A 747 9.87 -23.56 -16.68
C THR A 747 10.98 -24.43 -17.24
N ARG A 748 11.73 -23.92 -18.23
CA ARG A 748 12.78 -24.67 -18.96
C ARG A 748 13.88 -25.32 -18.09
N HIS A 749 14.03 -24.87 -16.85
CA HIS A 749 15.04 -25.35 -15.91
C HIS A 749 14.45 -26.11 -14.71
N ALA A 750 13.14 -26.38 -14.69
CA ALA A 750 12.45 -27.05 -13.60
C ALA A 750 13.09 -28.41 -13.23
N LEU A 751 13.29 -29.29 -14.21
CA LEU A 751 13.87 -30.62 -13.97
C LEU A 751 15.35 -30.54 -13.57
N TYR A 752 16.08 -29.54 -14.08
CA TYR A 752 17.46 -29.27 -13.65
C TYR A 752 17.50 -28.86 -12.18
N MET A 753 16.59 -28.00 -11.73
CA MET A 753 16.54 -27.54 -10.34
C MET A 753 16.22 -28.69 -9.38
N ILE A 754 15.31 -29.59 -9.74
CA ILE A 754 15.02 -30.81 -8.97
C ILE A 754 16.26 -31.70 -8.90
N ALA A 755 16.92 -31.98 -10.02
CA ALA A 755 18.13 -32.81 -10.05
C ALA A 755 19.29 -32.16 -9.26
N ASN A 756 19.42 -30.84 -9.33
CA ASN A 756 20.39 -30.07 -8.56
C ASN A 756 20.14 -30.21 -7.05
N GLU A 757 18.90 -30.04 -6.59
CA GLU A 757 18.55 -30.18 -5.17
C GLU A 757 18.90 -31.58 -4.65
N LEU A 758 18.69 -32.63 -5.46
CA LEU A 758 19.07 -34.01 -5.12
C LEU A 758 20.59 -34.23 -5.00
N ASN A 759 21.42 -33.43 -5.67
CA ASN A 759 22.87 -33.51 -5.51
C ASN A 759 23.34 -32.93 -4.16
N PHE A 760 22.65 -31.90 -3.64
CA PHE A 760 22.93 -31.33 -2.33
C PHE A 760 22.25 -32.11 -1.20
N HIS A 761 21.08 -32.69 -1.48
CA HIS A 761 20.23 -33.39 -0.53
C HIS A 761 19.83 -34.77 -1.08
N PRO A 762 20.76 -35.75 -1.13
CA PRO A 762 20.50 -37.08 -1.72
C PRO A 762 19.43 -37.88 -0.96
N ASN A 763 19.17 -37.53 0.30
CA ASN A 763 18.13 -38.13 1.13
C ASN A 763 16.75 -37.48 0.95
N ALA A 764 16.59 -36.48 0.08
CA ALA A 764 15.30 -35.86 -0.17
C ALA A 764 14.30 -36.90 -0.71
N ASP A 765 13.08 -36.89 -0.20
CA ASP A 765 12.00 -37.79 -0.61
C ASP A 765 10.86 -37.04 -1.31
N VAL A 766 10.72 -35.75 -0.97
CA VAL A 766 9.73 -34.84 -1.57
C VAL A 766 10.43 -33.52 -1.90
N ILE A 767 10.26 -33.02 -3.11
CA ILE A 767 10.75 -31.72 -3.54
C ILE A 767 9.59 -30.95 -4.16
N TYR A 768 9.36 -29.71 -3.75
CA TYR A 768 8.34 -28.84 -4.33
C TYR A 768 8.92 -27.46 -4.63
N SER A 769 8.22 -26.66 -5.43
CA SER A 769 8.67 -25.30 -5.79
C SER A 769 7.57 -24.25 -5.67
N ASP A 770 7.99 -23.00 -5.84
CA ASP A 770 7.09 -21.88 -6.12
C ASP A 770 6.44 -22.03 -7.51
N GLU A 771 5.35 -21.29 -7.70
CA GLU A 771 4.53 -21.31 -8.92
C GLU A 771 3.97 -19.92 -9.22
N ASP A 772 3.45 -19.74 -10.43
CA ASP A 772 2.61 -18.60 -10.77
C ASP A 772 1.42 -19.03 -11.64
N LYS A 773 0.65 -18.05 -12.11
CA LYS A 773 -0.41 -18.26 -13.09
C LYS A 773 0.01 -17.73 -14.45
N ILE A 774 -0.43 -18.41 -15.50
CA ILE A 774 -0.26 -18.03 -16.91
C ILE A 774 -1.62 -17.91 -17.61
N ASP A 775 -1.82 -16.84 -18.38
CA ASP A 775 -3.03 -16.63 -19.16
C ASP A 775 -2.96 -17.27 -20.57
N GLU A 776 -4.02 -17.11 -21.37
CA GLU A 776 -4.07 -17.63 -22.75
C GLU A 776 -3.01 -16.99 -23.67
N ALA A 777 -2.60 -15.74 -23.37
CA ALA A 777 -1.58 -15.01 -24.11
C ALA A 777 -0.15 -15.43 -23.72
N GLY A 778 0.01 -16.23 -22.66
CA GLY A 778 1.31 -16.64 -22.13
C GLY A 778 1.90 -15.63 -21.14
N GLU A 779 1.09 -14.69 -20.63
CA GLU A 779 1.53 -13.70 -19.64
C GLU A 779 1.26 -14.19 -18.23
N THR A 780 2.21 -13.90 -17.32
CA THR A 780 2.17 -14.36 -15.94
C THR A 780 1.84 -13.23 -14.98
N ASP A 781 0.97 -13.44 -13.98
CA ASP A 781 0.43 -12.33 -13.17
C ASP A 781 0.30 -12.55 -11.65
N GLN A 782 0.38 -13.79 -11.15
CA GLN A 782 0.15 -14.10 -9.73
C GLN A 782 1.20 -15.09 -9.16
N PRO A 783 2.41 -14.63 -8.79
CA PRO A 783 3.42 -15.50 -8.20
C PRO A 783 3.01 -15.90 -6.78
N TYR A 784 3.05 -17.20 -6.50
CA TYR A 784 2.95 -17.76 -5.16
C TYR A 784 4.33 -18.17 -4.65
N CYS A 785 4.97 -17.24 -3.95
CA CYS A 785 6.20 -17.50 -3.21
C CYS A 785 5.87 -18.22 -1.89
N LYS A 786 6.05 -19.55 -1.84
CA LYS A 786 5.67 -20.47 -0.76
C LYS A 786 6.73 -20.48 0.36
N PRO A 787 6.36 -20.77 1.62
CA PRO A 787 7.35 -21.03 2.66
C PRO A 787 8.00 -22.42 2.47
N ASP A 788 9.06 -22.68 3.24
CA ASP A 788 9.57 -24.04 3.47
C ASP A 788 8.52 -24.87 4.24
N TRP A 789 8.83 -26.15 4.48
CA TRP A 789 7.90 -27.11 5.06
C TRP A 789 7.24 -26.65 6.37
N SER A 790 5.91 -26.53 6.34
CA SER A 790 5.04 -26.15 7.45
C SER A 790 3.92 -27.18 7.57
N PRO A 791 4.01 -28.15 8.50
CA PRO A 791 2.99 -29.19 8.62
C PRO A 791 1.62 -28.62 9.01
N ASP A 792 1.58 -27.57 9.83
CA ASP A 792 0.31 -26.96 10.26
C ASP A 792 -0.39 -26.22 9.12
N MET A 793 0.38 -25.48 8.31
CA MET A 793 -0.14 -24.84 7.11
C MET A 793 -0.58 -25.89 6.07
N PHE A 794 0.19 -26.97 5.92
CA PHE A 794 -0.13 -28.06 4.99
C PHE A 794 -1.49 -28.69 5.30
N LEU A 795 -1.80 -28.98 6.56
CA LEU A 795 -3.11 -29.50 6.97
C LEU A 795 -4.26 -28.52 6.70
N ALA A 796 -3.99 -27.22 6.73
CA ALA A 796 -4.98 -26.19 6.46
C ALA A 796 -5.15 -25.90 4.96
N GLN A 797 -4.11 -26.10 4.15
CA GLN A 797 -4.10 -25.87 2.71
C GLN A 797 -3.01 -26.72 2.05
N ASN A 798 -3.36 -27.43 0.98
CA ASN A 798 -2.39 -28.17 0.19
C ASN A 798 -1.54 -27.23 -0.68
N TYR A 799 -0.51 -26.62 -0.09
CA TYR A 799 0.40 -25.71 -0.79
C TYR A 799 1.57 -26.43 -1.49
N LEU A 800 1.73 -27.74 -1.28
CA LEU A 800 2.75 -28.53 -2.00
C LEU A 800 2.42 -28.74 -3.48
N ASN A 801 1.15 -28.59 -3.85
CA ASN A 801 0.58 -28.87 -5.16
C ASN A 801 1.34 -28.28 -6.35
N HIS A 802 0.95 -28.79 -7.53
CA HIS A 802 1.57 -28.56 -8.84
C HIS A 802 2.90 -29.28 -8.99
N VAL A 803 4.01 -28.61 -9.35
CA VAL A 803 5.28 -29.35 -9.56
C VAL A 803 5.86 -29.85 -8.25
N THR A 804 5.50 -31.07 -7.90
CA THR A 804 6.06 -31.84 -6.79
C THR A 804 6.76 -33.08 -7.34
N ALA A 805 7.99 -33.31 -6.89
CA ALA A 805 8.74 -34.53 -7.14
C ALA A 805 8.67 -35.43 -5.90
N HIS A 806 8.28 -36.69 -6.08
CA HIS A 806 8.25 -37.70 -5.03
C HIS A 806 9.18 -38.85 -5.38
N ARG A 807 9.89 -39.40 -4.38
CA ARG A 807 10.65 -40.64 -4.58
C ARG A 807 9.71 -41.77 -5.00
N ARG A 808 9.96 -42.38 -6.16
CA ARG A 808 9.04 -43.36 -6.76
C ARG A 808 8.82 -44.57 -5.86
N SER A 809 9.87 -45.07 -5.23
CA SER A 809 9.77 -46.22 -4.31
C SER A 809 8.82 -45.95 -3.14
N LEU A 810 8.75 -44.69 -2.69
CA LEU A 810 7.86 -44.30 -1.61
C LEU A 810 6.41 -44.17 -2.08
N VAL A 811 6.19 -43.61 -3.27
CA VAL A 811 4.85 -43.59 -3.92
C VAL A 811 4.28 -45.01 -4.04
N GLU A 812 5.12 -45.97 -4.44
CA GLU A 812 4.77 -47.39 -4.51
C GLU A 812 4.46 -47.97 -3.12
N GLU A 813 5.32 -47.71 -2.13
CA GLU A 813 5.16 -48.20 -0.77
C GLU A 813 3.84 -47.75 -0.12
N VAL A 814 3.46 -46.48 -0.32
CA VAL A 814 2.24 -45.92 0.28
C VAL A 814 0.96 -46.27 -0.48
N GLY A 815 1.05 -47.04 -1.57
CA GLY A 815 -0.10 -47.54 -2.32
C GLY A 815 -0.58 -46.65 -3.46
N ARG A 816 0.30 -45.83 -4.04
CA ARG A 816 0.06 -45.02 -5.26
C ARG A 816 -1.13 -44.04 -5.12
N PHE A 817 -1.75 -43.61 -6.24
CA PHE A 817 -2.94 -42.74 -6.22
C PHE A 817 -4.21 -43.56 -5.92
N ARG A 818 -4.99 -43.16 -4.91
CA ARG A 818 -6.20 -43.89 -4.51
C ARG A 818 -7.42 -43.42 -5.31
N LEU A 819 -8.25 -44.38 -5.73
CA LEU A 819 -9.55 -44.09 -6.33
C LEU A 819 -10.50 -43.49 -5.30
N GLY A 820 -11.40 -42.61 -5.73
CA GLY A 820 -12.37 -41.91 -4.88
C GLY A 820 -11.84 -40.59 -4.32
N PHE A 821 -10.57 -40.25 -4.54
CA PHE A 821 -9.93 -38.99 -4.14
C PHE A 821 -9.69 -38.06 -5.33
N GLU A 822 -10.42 -38.25 -6.42
CA GLU A 822 -10.30 -37.39 -7.61
C GLU A 822 -10.44 -35.91 -7.19
N GLY A 823 -9.66 -35.03 -7.83
CA GLY A 823 -9.58 -33.60 -7.48
C GLY A 823 -8.75 -33.29 -6.22
N SER A 824 -8.32 -34.29 -5.46
CA SER A 824 -7.41 -34.14 -4.30
C SER A 824 -6.50 -35.36 -4.10
N GLN A 825 -6.25 -36.10 -5.17
CA GLN A 825 -5.48 -37.35 -5.17
C GLN A 825 -4.00 -37.11 -4.86
N ASP A 826 -3.50 -35.94 -5.25
CA ASP A 826 -2.18 -35.39 -4.92
C ASP A 826 -2.06 -35.12 -3.43
N TYR A 827 -3.07 -34.49 -2.82
CA TYR A 827 -3.09 -34.20 -1.39
C TYR A 827 -3.11 -35.48 -0.56
N ASP A 828 -3.97 -36.44 -0.94
CA ASP A 828 -4.03 -37.77 -0.34
C ASP A 828 -2.67 -38.50 -0.41
N LEU A 829 -2.03 -38.47 -1.58
CA LEU A 829 -0.71 -39.08 -1.77
C LEU A 829 0.34 -38.40 -0.88
N ALA A 830 0.39 -37.07 -0.89
CA ALA A 830 1.35 -36.29 -0.12
C ALA A 830 1.19 -36.54 1.39
N LEU A 831 -0.05 -36.55 1.91
CA LEU A 831 -0.33 -36.86 3.33
C LEU A 831 0.18 -38.25 3.73
N ARG A 832 -0.03 -39.27 2.89
CA ARG A 832 0.48 -40.63 3.16
C ARG A 832 2.00 -40.72 3.06
N ILE A 833 2.63 -39.94 2.19
CA ILE A 833 4.09 -39.87 2.04
C ILE A 833 4.74 -39.24 3.28
N ILE A 834 4.24 -38.09 3.74
CA ILE A 834 4.84 -37.39 4.90
C ILE A 834 4.76 -38.22 6.19
N GLU A 835 3.82 -39.15 6.31
CA GLU A 835 3.72 -40.11 7.42
C GLU A 835 4.93 -41.06 7.52
N ARG A 836 5.69 -41.25 6.43
CA ARG A 836 6.79 -42.23 6.33
C ARG A 836 8.18 -41.63 6.40
N ILE A 837 8.29 -40.30 6.29
CA ILE A 837 9.57 -39.61 6.13
C ILE A 837 9.80 -38.61 7.26
N ARG A 838 11.04 -38.12 7.35
CA ARG A 838 11.38 -37.04 8.27
C ARG A 838 11.12 -35.70 7.60
N PRO A 839 10.72 -34.65 8.36
CA PRO A 839 10.49 -33.31 7.81
C PRO A 839 11.66 -32.78 6.97
N GLU A 840 12.90 -33.00 7.39
CA GLU A 840 14.12 -32.60 6.69
C GLU A 840 14.36 -33.28 5.34
N ASN A 841 13.62 -34.36 5.01
CA ASN A 841 13.63 -34.98 3.67
C ASN A 841 12.65 -34.29 2.70
N ILE A 842 11.87 -33.30 3.17
CA ILE A 842 11.01 -32.45 2.34
C ILE A 842 11.77 -31.18 2.02
N ARG A 843 11.94 -30.91 0.72
CA ARG A 843 12.77 -29.80 0.22
C ARG A 843 11.94 -28.83 -0.60
N HIS A 844 12.18 -27.56 -0.38
CA HIS A 844 11.58 -26.48 -1.14
C HIS A 844 12.63 -25.84 -2.04
N ILE A 845 12.29 -25.64 -3.31
CA ILE A 845 13.07 -24.86 -4.25
C ILE A 845 12.36 -23.51 -4.44
N PRO A 846 12.89 -22.40 -3.88
CA PRO A 846 12.25 -21.08 -3.92
C PRO A 846 12.45 -20.38 -5.28
N PHE A 847 12.07 -21.08 -6.34
CA PHE A 847 12.04 -20.61 -7.72
C PHE A 847 10.69 -20.98 -8.32
N ILE A 848 10.17 -20.10 -9.16
CA ILE A 848 8.94 -20.36 -9.90
C ILE A 848 9.27 -21.37 -10.99
N LEU A 849 8.84 -22.62 -10.83
CA LEU A 849 9.12 -23.72 -11.77
C LEU A 849 7.87 -24.25 -12.48
N TYR A 850 6.70 -23.71 -12.13
CA TYR A 850 5.41 -24.12 -12.65
C TYR A 850 4.53 -22.92 -13.00
N HIS A 851 3.86 -23.01 -14.14
CA HIS A 851 2.91 -22.05 -14.65
C HIS A 851 1.52 -22.68 -14.71
N TRP A 852 0.66 -22.30 -13.77
CA TRP A 852 -0.72 -22.78 -13.71
C TRP A 852 -1.61 -21.99 -14.67
N ARG A 853 -2.26 -22.66 -15.62
CA ARG A 853 -3.09 -22.01 -16.63
C ARG A 853 -4.50 -21.73 -16.10
N ALA A 854 -4.81 -20.46 -15.92
CA ALA A 854 -6.13 -20.02 -15.47
C ALA A 854 -7.09 -19.79 -16.67
N VAL A 855 -7.64 -20.87 -17.25
CA VAL A 855 -8.58 -20.77 -18.39
C VAL A 855 -10.04 -20.88 -17.94
N SER A 856 -10.93 -20.09 -18.55
CA SER A 856 -12.38 -20.20 -18.35
C SER A 856 -12.90 -21.51 -18.97
N GLY A 857 -13.40 -22.43 -18.15
CA GLY A 857 -13.96 -23.71 -18.60
C GLY A 857 -13.13 -24.97 -18.27
N SER A 858 -12.14 -24.88 -17.39
CA SER A 858 -11.50 -26.07 -16.80
C SER A 858 -12.56 -26.93 -16.09
N VAL A 859 -12.39 -28.25 -16.06
CA VAL A 859 -13.28 -29.20 -15.34
C VAL A 859 -13.40 -28.81 -13.85
N ALA A 860 -12.36 -28.19 -13.30
CA ALA A 860 -12.32 -27.61 -11.96
C ALA A 860 -13.28 -26.43 -11.75
N ASP A 861 -13.93 -25.90 -12.80
CA ASP A 861 -14.77 -24.70 -12.71
C ASP A 861 -16.27 -24.98 -12.57
N THR A 862 -16.69 -26.24 -12.65
CA THR A 862 -18.08 -26.63 -12.33
C THR A 862 -18.27 -26.71 -10.81
N GLU A 863 -19.38 -26.17 -10.32
CA GLU A 863 -19.71 -26.10 -8.88
C GLU A 863 -19.73 -27.50 -8.23
N GLU A 864 -20.29 -28.49 -8.93
CA GLU A 864 -20.29 -29.90 -8.53
C GLU A 864 -18.88 -30.50 -8.47
N ALA A 865 -17.96 -30.09 -9.35
CA ALA A 865 -16.58 -30.59 -9.33
C ALA A 865 -15.74 -30.03 -8.18
N LYS A 866 -16.04 -28.80 -7.75
CA LYS A 866 -15.42 -28.17 -6.59
C LYS A 866 -15.84 -28.86 -5.30
N ASP A 867 -17.11 -29.25 -5.17
CA ASP A 867 -17.63 -29.87 -3.96
C ASP A 867 -17.02 -31.25 -3.66
N TYR A 868 -16.95 -32.16 -4.65
CA TYR A 868 -16.40 -33.50 -4.41
C TYR A 868 -14.89 -33.47 -4.12
N ALA A 869 -14.14 -32.55 -4.76
CA ALA A 869 -12.71 -32.38 -4.52
C ALA A 869 -12.44 -31.92 -3.07
N LEU A 870 -13.21 -30.95 -2.58
CA LEU A 870 -13.08 -30.47 -1.20
C LEU A 870 -13.44 -31.56 -0.17
N ASP A 871 -14.44 -32.38 -0.46
CA ASP A 871 -14.79 -33.51 0.39
C ASP A 871 -13.72 -34.61 0.37
N ALA A 872 -13.12 -34.87 -0.79
CA ALA A 872 -11.96 -35.76 -0.92
C ALA A 872 -10.76 -35.24 -0.10
N ALA A 873 -10.44 -33.94 -0.17
CA ALA A 873 -9.40 -33.31 0.63
C ALA A 873 -9.64 -33.46 2.14
N ARG A 874 -10.84 -33.12 2.62
CA ARG A 874 -11.20 -33.26 4.04
C ARG A 874 -11.15 -34.72 4.50
N ARG A 875 -11.58 -35.66 3.65
CA ARG A 875 -11.45 -37.10 3.92
C ARG A 875 -9.99 -37.53 3.98
N ALA A 876 -9.13 -37.04 3.10
CA ALA A 876 -7.70 -37.34 3.11
C ALA A 876 -7.04 -36.88 4.42
N ILE A 877 -7.33 -35.65 4.87
CA ILE A 877 -6.86 -35.12 6.15
C ILE A 877 -7.38 -35.97 7.32
N ARG A 878 -8.68 -36.31 7.34
CA ARG A 878 -9.27 -37.13 8.41
C ARG A 878 -8.60 -38.49 8.52
N GLU A 879 -8.43 -39.18 7.40
CA GLU A 879 -7.78 -40.49 7.39
C GLU A 879 -6.28 -40.38 7.75
N HIS A 880 -5.60 -39.27 7.42
CA HIS A 880 -4.24 -39.00 7.89
C HIS A 880 -4.17 -38.86 9.42
N LEU A 881 -5.09 -38.09 10.01
CA LEU A 881 -5.18 -37.92 11.47
C LEU A 881 -5.47 -39.25 12.17
N GLU A 882 -6.38 -40.06 11.62
CA GLU A 882 -6.69 -41.41 12.12
C GLU A 882 -5.45 -42.33 12.09
N ARG A 883 -4.71 -42.37 10.97
CA ARG A 883 -3.47 -43.17 10.85
C ARG A 883 -2.37 -42.68 11.80
N SER A 884 -2.29 -41.36 11.99
CA SER A 884 -1.36 -40.71 12.91
C SER A 884 -1.79 -40.79 14.37
N LYS A 885 -2.98 -41.38 14.65
CA LYS A 885 -3.59 -41.51 15.99
C LYS A 885 -3.79 -40.17 16.70
N ILE A 886 -4.17 -39.16 15.93
CA ILE A 886 -4.49 -37.82 16.43
C ILE A 886 -6.02 -37.70 16.47
N ASP A 887 -6.55 -37.45 17.66
CA ASP A 887 -7.99 -37.23 17.87
C ASP A 887 -8.34 -35.78 17.52
N ALA A 888 -9.01 -35.59 16.37
CA ALA A 888 -9.37 -34.29 15.85
C ALA A 888 -10.52 -34.37 14.85
N GLU A 889 -11.27 -33.27 14.73
CA GLU A 889 -12.28 -33.07 13.69
C GLU A 889 -11.71 -32.20 12.56
N VAL A 890 -12.10 -32.50 11.32
CA VAL A 890 -11.75 -31.69 10.14
C VAL A 890 -12.99 -30.98 9.65
N VAL A 891 -12.97 -29.64 9.70
CA VAL A 891 -14.06 -28.77 9.26
C VAL A 891 -13.61 -27.85 8.13
N ALA A 892 -14.57 -27.17 7.47
CA ALA A 892 -14.25 -26.14 6.49
C ALA A 892 -13.51 -24.97 7.16
N GLY A 893 -12.48 -24.43 6.48
CA GLY A 893 -11.78 -23.24 6.91
C GLY A 893 -12.51 -21.94 6.53
N ALA A 894 -11.80 -20.82 6.61
CA ALA A 894 -12.36 -19.49 6.35
C ALA A 894 -12.69 -19.23 4.86
N ASP A 895 -11.97 -19.90 3.96
CA ASP A 895 -12.13 -19.81 2.51
C ASP A 895 -12.42 -21.19 1.90
N THR A 896 -13.02 -21.22 0.69
CA THR A 896 -13.50 -22.44 0.01
C THR A 896 -12.47 -23.57 -0.04
N TYR A 897 -11.19 -23.24 -0.26
CA TYR A 897 -10.09 -24.21 -0.43
C TYR A 897 -9.27 -24.45 0.85
N SER A 898 -9.71 -23.89 1.99
CA SER A 898 -9.03 -24.03 3.27
C SER A 898 -9.75 -25.01 4.20
N HIS A 899 -8.99 -25.59 5.10
CA HIS A 899 -9.45 -26.57 6.09
C HIS A 899 -9.04 -26.14 7.49
N ARG A 900 -9.82 -26.54 8.49
CA ARG A 900 -9.46 -26.37 9.90
C ARG A 900 -9.47 -27.74 10.58
N VAL A 901 -8.35 -28.06 11.22
CA VAL A 901 -8.24 -29.20 12.13
C VAL A 901 -8.53 -28.72 13.54
N VAL A 902 -9.57 -29.26 14.17
CA VAL A 902 -10.00 -28.97 15.53
C VAL A 902 -9.60 -30.15 16.42
N TYR A 903 -8.45 -30.03 17.09
CA TYR A 903 -7.95 -31.09 17.97
C TYR A 903 -8.83 -31.30 19.21
N ALA A 904 -9.00 -32.55 19.61
CA ALA A 904 -9.69 -32.88 20.85
C ALA A 904 -8.82 -32.53 22.06
N LEU A 905 -9.44 -32.02 23.12
CA LEU A 905 -8.76 -31.84 24.41
C LEU A 905 -8.74 -33.17 25.19
N PRO A 906 -7.69 -33.42 25.99
CA PRO A 906 -7.68 -34.54 26.92
C PRO A 906 -8.83 -34.43 27.94
N LYS A 907 -9.31 -35.58 28.43
CA LYS A 907 -10.38 -35.63 29.45
C LYS A 907 -10.03 -34.82 30.70
N GLN A 908 -8.78 -34.92 31.15
CA GLN A 908 -8.23 -34.06 32.17
C GLN A 908 -7.53 -32.89 31.47
N LYS A 909 -8.18 -31.74 31.47
CA LYS A 909 -7.64 -30.50 30.92
C LYS A 909 -6.42 -30.07 31.74
N PRO A 910 -5.24 -29.80 31.15
CA PRO A 910 -4.06 -29.33 31.88
C PRO A 910 -4.31 -27.93 32.48
N LEU A 911 -3.65 -27.65 33.61
CA LEU A 911 -3.70 -26.31 34.21
C LEU A 911 -2.87 -25.33 33.36
N VAL A 912 -3.45 -24.18 33.02
CA VAL A 912 -2.76 -23.07 32.36
C VAL A 912 -2.47 -21.97 33.40
N SER A 913 -1.21 -21.58 33.55
CA SER A 913 -0.81 -20.43 34.36
C SER A 913 -0.63 -19.19 33.50
N LEU A 914 -1.57 -18.26 33.58
CA LEU A 914 -1.54 -16.98 32.88
C LEU A 914 -0.71 -15.95 33.67
N ILE A 915 0.38 -15.47 33.10
CA ILE A 915 1.32 -14.53 33.72
C ILE A 915 1.07 -13.15 33.13
N VAL A 916 0.76 -12.17 33.98
CA VAL A 916 0.41 -10.81 33.59
C VAL A 916 1.29 -9.82 34.35
N PRO A 917 2.38 -9.29 33.79
CA PRO A 917 3.10 -8.18 34.37
C PRO A 917 2.30 -6.88 34.23
N THR A 918 2.23 -6.07 35.29
CA THR A 918 1.49 -4.81 35.29
C THR A 918 2.18 -3.74 36.13
N ARG A 919 1.86 -2.47 35.86
CA ARG A 919 2.19 -1.33 36.72
C ARG A 919 1.17 -0.20 36.52
N ASN A 920 0.49 0.19 37.60
CA ASN A 920 -0.60 1.19 37.59
C ASN A 920 -1.71 0.85 36.55
N ARG A 921 -2.60 1.81 36.25
CA ARG A 921 -3.64 1.70 35.22
C ARG A 921 -4.59 0.54 35.46
N ALA A 922 -5.27 0.60 36.61
CA ALA A 922 -6.31 -0.34 36.99
C ALA A 922 -7.41 -0.48 35.91
N ASP A 923 -7.73 0.63 35.24
CA ASP A 923 -8.67 0.71 34.12
C ASP A 923 -8.33 -0.27 32.99
N ILE A 924 -7.06 -0.33 32.59
CA ILE A 924 -6.58 -1.21 31.52
C ILE A 924 -6.46 -2.65 31.99
N LEU A 925 -5.87 -2.87 33.17
CA LEU A 925 -5.76 -4.23 33.71
C LEU A 925 -7.14 -4.88 33.90
N LYS A 926 -8.14 -4.09 34.28
CA LYS A 926 -9.51 -4.56 34.46
C LYS A 926 -10.11 -5.12 33.17
N LEU A 927 -9.85 -4.49 32.02
CA LEU A 927 -10.27 -5.04 30.71
C LEU A 927 -9.69 -6.43 30.47
N CYS A 928 -8.40 -6.62 30.76
CA CYS A 928 -7.74 -7.92 30.63
C CYS A 928 -8.31 -8.96 31.60
N VAL A 929 -8.39 -8.65 32.89
CA VAL A 929 -8.80 -9.63 33.92
C VAL A 929 -10.28 -9.98 33.79
N ASP A 930 -11.15 -8.97 33.61
CA ASP A 930 -12.58 -9.21 33.44
C ASP A 930 -12.85 -9.91 32.10
N GLY A 931 -12.15 -9.54 31.03
CA GLY A 931 -12.20 -10.24 29.74
C GLY A 931 -11.80 -11.72 29.84
N ILE A 932 -10.77 -12.06 30.61
CA ILE A 932 -10.37 -13.47 30.86
C ILE A 932 -11.41 -14.20 31.73
N ARG A 933 -12.09 -13.51 32.65
CA ARG A 933 -13.14 -14.13 33.49
C ARG A 933 -14.43 -14.38 32.73
N GLU A 934 -14.84 -13.42 31.90
CA GLU A 934 -16.15 -13.40 31.24
C GLU A 934 -16.11 -14.03 29.84
N ASN A 935 -15.01 -13.84 29.10
CA ASN A 935 -14.85 -14.23 27.70
C ASN A 935 -13.80 -15.36 27.53
N ASN A 936 -13.91 -16.40 28.34
CA ASN A 936 -13.07 -17.61 28.30
C ASN A 936 -13.91 -18.86 28.65
N ASP A 937 -13.84 -19.90 27.83
CA ASP A 937 -14.53 -21.19 28.05
C ASP A 937 -13.61 -22.29 28.61
N TYR A 938 -12.32 -22.02 28.72
CA TYR A 938 -11.36 -22.94 29.32
C TYR A 938 -11.37 -22.76 30.83
N GLU A 939 -11.75 -23.79 31.58
CA GLU A 939 -12.02 -23.68 33.03
C GLU A 939 -10.77 -23.86 33.91
N ASN A 940 -9.78 -24.64 33.47
CA ASN A 940 -8.64 -25.02 34.31
C ASN A 940 -7.45 -24.06 34.16
N TRP A 941 -7.58 -22.86 34.73
CA TRP A 941 -6.53 -21.84 34.70
C TRP A 941 -6.30 -21.19 36.08
N GLU A 942 -5.09 -20.68 36.25
CA GLU A 942 -4.71 -19.75 37.31
C GLU A 942 -4.06 -18.51 36.68
N MET A 943 -4.02 -17.40 37.41
CA MET A 943 -3.37 -16.17 36.99
C MET A 943 -2.34 -15.72 38.03
N ILE A 944 -1.15 -15.35 37.55
CA ILE A 944 -0.10 -14.73 38.35
C ILE A 944 0.08 -13.31 37.85
N LEU A 945 -0.48 -12.36 38.59
CA LEU A 945 -0.33 -10.94 38.34
C LEU A 945 0.98 -10.46 38.97
N VAL A 946 1.90 -9.92 38.17
CA VAL A 946 3.18 -9.40 38.66
C VAL A 946 3.12 -7.87 38.71
N ASP A 947 2.87 -7.34 39.91
CA ASP A 947 2.90 -5.90 40.19
C ASP A 947 4.35 -5.39 40.21
N ASN A 948 4.73 -4.61 39.20
CA ASN A 948 6.05 -3.99 39.10
C ASN A 948 6.11 -2.62 39.79
N GLY A 949 5.77 -2.59 41.08
CA GLY A 949 5.88 -1.39 41.90
C GLY A 949 4.82 -0.33 41.59
N SER A 950 3.56 -0.74 41.47
CA SER A 950 2.43 0.18 41.38
C SER A 950 2.33 1.03 42.65
N ASP A 951 2.00 2.31 42.46
CA ASP A 951 1.88 3.33 43.49
C ASP A 951 0.55 4.10 43.41
N GLU A 952 -0.24 3.87 42.37
CA GLU A 952 -1.59 4.41 42.22
C GLU A 952 -2.57 3.72 43.19
N ALA A 953 -3.29 4.52 43.99
CA ALA A 953 -4.21 4.02 45.00
C ALA A 953 -5.33 3.14 44.40
N GLU A 954 -5.83 3.48 43.21
CA GLU A 954 -6.85 2.70 42.51
C GLU A 954 -6.33 1.32 42.10
N SER A 955 -5.10 1.25 41.57
CA SER A 955 -4.45 0.00 41.19
C SER A 955 -4.19 -0.90 42.41
N LEU A 956 -3.70 -0.33 43.51
CA LEU A 956 -3.48 -1.08 44.75
C LEU A 956 -4.78 -1.62 45.33
N ALA A 957 -5.83 -0.79 45.37
CA ALA A 957 -7.16 -1.23 45.81
C ALA A 957 -7.72 -2.35 44.92
N TYR A 958 -7.55 -2.25 43.60
CA TYR A 958 -7.99 -3.32 42.70
C TYR A 958 -7.22 -4.63 42.94
N PHE A 959 -5.91 -4.58 43.18
CA PHE A 959 -5.13 -5.79 43.49
C PHE A 959 -5.61 -6.49 44.77
N GLU A 960 -6.00 -5.73 45.79
CA GLU A 960 -6.61 -6.29 47.01
C GLU A 960 -7.90 -7.05 46.68
N THR A 961 -8.75 -6.51 45.80
CA THR A 961 -9.96 -7.22 45.34
C THR A 961 -9.64 -8.47 44.51
N LEU A 962 -8.58 -8.43 43.69
CA LEU A 962 -8.17 -9.59 42.89
C LEU A 962 -7.63 -10.73 43.75
N ALA A 963 -6.95 -10.40 44.86
CA ALA A 963 -6.43 -11.40 45.80
C ALA A 963 -7.51 -12.21 46.54
N GLU A 964 -8.78 -11.80 46.47
CA GLU A 964 -9.91 -12.58 46.98
C GLU A 964 -10.28 -13.77 46.08
N ASP A 965 -9.94 -13.72 44.78
CA ASP A 965 -10.14 -14.84 43.85
C ASP A 965 -9.02 -15.86 44.00
N GLN A 966 -9.35 -17.07 44.45
CA GLN A 966 -8.38 -18.14 44.70
C GLN A 966 -7.59 -18.57 43.45
N ARG A 967 -8.04 -18.20 42.25
CA ARG A 967 -7.32 -18.45 41.00
C ARG A 967 -6.26 -17.40 40.70
N ILE A 968 -6.26 -16.25 41.38
CA ILE A 968 -5.37 -15.12 41.09
C ILE A 968 -4.38 -14.94 42.25
N THR A 969 -3.09 -14.97 41.91
CA THR A 969 -2.00 -14.65 42.84
C THR A 969 -1.33 -13.35 42.42
N VAL A 970 -1.29 -12.37 43.32
CA VAL A 970 -0.57 -11.10 43.09
C VAL A 970 0.84 -11.18 43.67
N LEU A 971 1.85 -10.88 42.85
CA LEU A 971 3.26 -10.88 43.21
C LEU A 971 3.87 -9.49 43.05
N ARG A 972 4.42 -8.93 44.13
CA ARG A 972 5.11 -7.64 44.08
C ARG A 972 6.59 -7.76 43.70
N ASP A 973 7.04 -6.87 42.83
CA ASP A 973 8.44 -6.67 42.39
C ASP A 973 8.73 -5.17 42.22
N ASP A 974 9.33 -4.53 43.24
CA ASP A 974 9.67 -3.10 43.20
C ASP A 974 10.97 -2.80 42.42
N GLY A 975 11.53 -3.77 41.68
CA GLY A 975 12.74 -3.57 40.89
C GLY A 975 12.48 -2.77 39.59
N PRO A 976 13.55 -2.33 38.88
CA PRO A 976 13.39 -1.65 37.59
C PRO A 976 12.68 -2.56 36.58
N PHE A 977 11.90 -1.97 35.68
CA PHE A 977 11.12 -2.73 34.70
C PHE A 977 12.02 -3.58 33.81
N ASN A 978 11.75 -4.88 33.82
CA ASN A 978 12.41 -5.89 32.99
C ASN A 978 11.38 -6.99 32.74
N TYR A 979 10.78 -6.96 31.56
CA TYR A 979 9.69 -7.86 31.18
C TYR A 979 10.12 -9.32 31.31
N SER A 980 11.33 -9.64 30.84
CA SER A 980 11.91 -10.97 30.93
C SER A 980 12.05 -11.47 32.38
N ARG A 981 12.59 -10.63 33.28
CA ARG A 981 12.74 -10.97 34.71
C ARG A 981 11.40 -11.21 35.39
N LEU A 982 10.41 -10.34 35.14
CA LEU A 982 9.08 -10.43 35.76
C LEU A 982 8.41 -11.75 35.35
N ASN A 983 8.43 -12.09 34.06
CA ASN A 983 7.88 -13.34 33.55
C ASN A 983 8.64 -14.57 34.05
N ASN A 984 9.98 -14.55 34.03
CA ASN A 984 10.81 -15.64 34.57
C ASN A 984 10.50 -15.92 36.05
N ARG A 985 10.32 -14.85 36.86
CA ARG A 985 9.99 -14.97 38.29
C ARG A 985 8.61 -15.58 38.51
N ALA A 986 7.62 -15.20 37.70
CA ALA A 986 6.28 -15.78 37.77
C ALA A 986 6.24 -17.23 37.26
N ALA A 987 6.94 -17.55 36.17
CA ALA A 987 7.02 -18.89 35.61
C ALA A 987 7.58 -19.93 36.61
N ARG A 988 8.55 -19.52 37.44
CA ARG A 988 9.06 -20.36 38.55
C ARG A 988 8.02 -20.68 39.62
N LYS A 989 7.02 -19.82 39.81
CA LYS A 989 5.94 -19.99 40.79
C LYS A 989 4.66 -20.61 40.21
N ALA A 990 4.52 -20.61 38.89
CA ALA A 990 3.41 -21.20 38.17
C ALA A 990 3.24 -22.70 38.48
N ASN A 991 2.01 -23.14 38.72
CA ASN A 991 1.64 -24.53 38.95
C ASN A 991 1.22 -25.26 37.66
N GLY A 992 0.92 -24.51 36.61
CA GLY A 992 0.42 -25.01 35.34
C GLY A 992 1.45 -25.80 34.56
N GLU A 993 0.94 -26.78 33.82
CA GLU A 993 1.71 -27.55 32.83
C GLU A 993 1.98 -26.71 31.57
N ILE A 994 1.14 -25.69 31.35
CA ILE A 994 1.24 -24.71 30.27
C ILE A 994 1.38 -23.32 30.90
N LEU A 995 2.35 -22.55 30.42
CA LEU A 995 2.53 -21.15 30.76
C LEU A 995 1.90 -20.28 29.67
N GLY A 996 1.17 -19.25 30.05
CA GLY A 996 0.66 -18.21 29.15
C GLY A 996 1.27 -16.86 29.50
N LEU A 997 2.06 -16.29 28.59
CA LEU A 997 2.53 -14.91 28.72
C LEU A 997 1.48 -13.98 28.12
N LEU A 998 1.01 -13.02 28.91
CA LEU A 998 0.02 -12.04 28.50
C LEU A 998 0.48 -10.63 28.90
N ASN A 999 0.26 -9.66 28.02
CA ASN A 999 0.31 -8.26 28.43
C ASN A 999 -0.94 -7.87 29.23
N ASN A 1000 -0.85 -6.82 30.05
CA ASN A 1000 -1.97 -6.37 30.87
C ASN A 1000 -3.07 -5.62 30.10
N ASP A 1001 -2.84 -5.32 28.83
CA ASP A 1001 -3.69 -4.53 27.94
C ASP A 1001 -4.23 -5.35 26.76
N ILE A 1002 -4.41 -6.66 26.97
CA ILE A 1002 -5.14 -7.52 26.04
C ILE A 1002 -6.61 -7.60 26.41
N GLU A 1003 -7.45 -7.86 25.42
CA GLU A 1003 -8.88 -8.04 25.59
C GLU A 1003 -9.36 -9.19 24.68
N PRO A 1004 -9.76 -10.34 25.24
CA PRO A 1004 -10.27 -11.45 24.45
C PRO A 1004 -11.51 -11.09 23.63
N ILE A 1005 -11.58 -11.53 22.37
CA ILE A 1005 -12.73 -11.28 21.48
C ILE A 1005 -13.66 -12.50 21.44
N ASN A 1006 -13.14 -13.70 21.18
CA ASN A 1006 -13.93 -14.93 21.13
C ASN A 1006 -13.73 -15.79 22.39
N ARG A 1007 -14.82 -16.41 22.89
CA ARG A 1007 -14.82 -17.18 24.15
C ARG A 1007 -13.88 -18.38 24.16
N ASP A 1008 -13.64 -19.00 23.01
CA ASP A 1008 -12.85 -20.22 22.88
C ASP A 1008 -11.35 -19.96 22.61
N TRP A 1009 -10.88 -18.72 22.72
CA TRP A 1009 -9.49 -18.34 22.42
C TRP A 1009 -8.46 -19.19 23.18
N LEU A 1010 -8.63 -19.37 24.49
CA LEU A 1010 -7.67 -20.12 25.31
C LEU A 1010 -7.78 -21.62 25.03
N THR A 1011 -9.00 -22.13 24.87
CA THR A 1011 -9.26 -23.52 24.46
C THR A 1011 -8.57 -23.83 23.13
N GLU A 1012 -8.67 -22.94 22.14
CA GLU A 1012 -8.01 -23.07 20.85
C GLU A 1012 -6.49 -23.08 21.00
N MET A 1013 -5.89 -22.13 21.73
CA MET A 1013 -4.44 -22.13 21.93
C MET A 1013 -3.95 -23.38 22.67
N VAL A 1014 -4.73 -23.89 23.64
CA VAL A 1014 -4.40 -25.14 24.36
C VAL A 1014 -4.47 -26.35 23.43
N ARG A 1015 -5.47 -26.42 22.54
CA ARG A 1015 -5.55 -27.49 21.51
C ARG A 1015 -4.28 -27.56 20.66
N GLN A 1016 -3.74 -26.40 20.28
CA GLN A 1016 -2.54 -26.29 19.46
C GLN A 1016 -1.27 -26.63 20.27
N VAL A 1017 -1.11 -26.09 21.48
CA VAL A 1017 0.14 -26.23 22.26
C VAL A 1017 0.35 -27.66 22.77
N LEU A 1018 -0.73 -28.45 22.87
CA LEU A 1018 -0.67 -29.86 23.24
C LEU A 1018 -0.24 -30.77 22.09
N GLN A 1019 -0.17 -30.27 20.85
CA GLN A 1019 0.22 -31.11 19.73
C GLN A 1019 1.70 -31.52 19.83
N PRO A 1020 2.05 -32.78 19.50
CA PRO A 1020 3.43 -33.24 19.53
C PRO A 1020 4.36 -32.34 18.71
N GLY A 1021 5.50 -31.96 19.31
CA GLY A 1021 6.51 -31.11 18.67
C GLY A 1021 6.19 -29.61 18.68
N VAL A 1022 5.05 -29.15 19.20
CA VAL A 1022 4.77 -27.72 19.36
C VAL A 1022 5.40 -27.20 20.65
N GLY A 1023 6.19 -26.13 20.53
CA GLY A 1023 6.90 -25.51 21.65
C GLY A 1023 6.29 -24.17 22.07
N ALA A 1024 5.65 -23.44 21.16
CA ALA A 1024 4.91 -22.23 21.50
C ALA A 1024 3.74 -21.98 20.53
N VAL A 1025 2.70 -21.30 21.02
CA VAL A 1025 1.51 -20.91 20.25
C VAL A 1025 1.22 -19.42 20.44
N GLY A 1026 1.05 -18.69 19.35
CA GLY A 1026 0.63 -17.27 19.35
C GLY A 1026 -0.81 -17.08 18.88
N ALA A 1027 -1.47 -16.06 19.39
CA ALA A 1027 -2.83 -15.66 19.02
C ALA A 1027 -2.85 -14.64 17.87
N LYS A 1028 -4.00 -14.47 17.23
CA LYS A 1028 -4.27 -13.36 16.32
C LYS A 1028 -4.63 -12.11 17.12
N LEU A 1029 -3.76 -11.11 17.07
CA LEU A 1029 -3.98 -9.85 17.80
C LEU A 1029 -4.39 -8.74 16.84
N TYR A 1030 -5.42 -7.99 17.22
CA TYR A 1030 -5.86 -6.79 16.51
C TYR A 1030 -5.51 -5.53 17.30
N TYR A 1031 -5.28 -4.47 16.55
CA TYR A 1031 -5.42 -3.12 17.06
C TYR A 1031 -6.90 -2.81 17.38
N PRO A 1032 -7.19 -1.84 18.27
CA PRO A 1032 -8.57 -1.40 18.55
C PRO A 1032 -9.34 -0.88 17.32
N ASN A 1033 -8.65 -0.62 16.21
CA ASN A 1033 -9.26 -0.19 14.93
C ASN A 1033 -9.54 -1.36 13.96
N ASP A 1034 -9.61 -2.60 14.44
CA ASP A 1034 -9.87 -3.81 13.64
C ASP A 1034 -8.84 -4.06 12.52
N THR A 1035 -7.59 -3.65 12.73
CA THR A 1035 -6.48 -4.04 11.85
C THR A 1035 -5.55 -5.03 12.53
N LEU A 1036 -5.00 -5.97 11.77
CA LEU A 1036 -4.11 -7.02 12.28
C LEU A 1036 -2.85 -6.40 12.87
N GLN A 1037 -2.56 -6.69 14.13
CA GLN A 1037 -1.30 -6.34 14.77
C GLN A 1037 -0.32 -7.50 14.76
N HIS A 1038 -0.80 -8.73 15.00
CA HIS A 1038 0.04 -9.92 15.02
C HIS A 1038 -0.55 -11.06 14.16
N GLY A 1039 0.04 -11.26 12.99
CA GLY A 1039 -0.21 -12.37 12.08
C GLY A 1039 0.91 -13.43 12.06
N GLY A 1040 1.69 -13.55 13.14
CA GLY A 1040 3.00 -14.22 13.15
C GLY A 1040 4.16 -13.22 13.12
N VAL A 1041 5.38 -13.67 13.45
CA VAL A 1041 6.62 -12.87 13.36
C VAL A 1041 7.58 -13.49 12.36
N ILE A 1042 8.05 -12.66 11.42
CA ILE A 1042 9.12 -12.96 10.46
C ILE A 1042 10.44 -12.43 11.01
N VAL A 1043 11.48 -13.27 11.07
CA VAL A 1043 12.83 -12.83 11.43
C VAL A 1043 13.56 -12.23 10.22
N GLY A 1044 14.44 -11.26 10.47
CA GLY A 1044 15.12 -10.45 9.46
C GLY A 1044 14.35 -9.23 8.98
N LEU A 1045 13.02 -9.20 9.17
CA LEU A 1045 12.17 -8.07 8.77
C LEU A 1045 12.58 -6.81 9.55
N GLY A 1046 12.86 -5.72 8.84
CA GLY A 1046 13.37 -4.48 9.47
C GLY A 1046 14.74 -4.62 10.14
N GLY A 1047 15.51 -5.67 9.81
CA GLY A 1047 16.86 -5.92 10.32
C GLY A 1047 16.94 -6.85 11.55
N VAL A 1048 15.81 -7.17 12.20
CA VAL A 1048 15.76 -8.15 13.30
C VAL A 1048 14.52 -9.03 13.21
N ALA A 1049 13.33 -8.45 13.37
CA ALA A 1049 12.07 -9.17 13.30
C ALA A 1049 10.88 -8.19 13.18
N GLY A 1050 9.79 -8.65 12.58
CA GLY A 1050 8.55 -7.87 12.45
C GLY A 1050 7.31 -8.73 12.21
N HIS A 1051 6.13 -8.11 12.33
CA HIS A 1051 4.85 -8.83 12.28
C HIS A 1051 4.38 -9.02 10.84
N PHE A 1052 4.03 -10.26 10.49
CA PHE A 1052 3.55 -10.61 9.15
C PHE A 1052 2.16 -10.03 8.87
N ASP A 1053 1.96 -9.43 7.70
CA ASP A 1053 0.69 -8.83 7.24
C ASP A 1053 0.13 -7.77 8.23
N LYS A 1054 1.01 -7.05 8.94
CA LYS A 1054 0.58 -6.01 9.89
C LYS A 1054 -0.28 -4.94 9.20
N ARG A 1055 -1.28 -4.45 9.94
CA ARG A 1055 -2.32 -3.49 9.53
C ARG A 1055 -3.24 -4.01 8.42
N LEU A 1056 -3.27 -5.33 8.19
CA LEU A 1056 -4.27 -5.94 7.33
C LEU A 1056 -5.67 -5.75 7.95
N PRO A 1057 -6.66 -5.20 7.23
CA PRO A 1057 -8.03 -5.10 7.74
C PRO A 1057 -8.60 -6.48 8.11
N ARG A 1058 -9.37 -6.56 9.20
CA ARG A 1058 -9.85 -7.82 9.79
C ARG A 1058 -10.60 -8.74 8.82
N GLU A 1059 -11.32 -8.18 7.86
CA GLU A 1059 -12.09 -8.94 6.86
C GLU A 1059 -11.22 -9.55 5.76
N LYS A 1060 -9.98 -9.07 5.60
CA LYS A 1060 -9.05 -9.57 4.58
C LYS A 1060 -8.36 -10.84 5.07
N ARG A 1061 -7.97 -11.66 4.09
CA ARG A 1061 -7.35 -12.98 4.32
C ARG A 1061 -5.82 -12.97 4.20
N GLY A 1062 -5.26 -11.84 3.77
CA GLY A 1062 -3.81 -11.67 3.64
C GLY A 1062 -3.23 -12.44 2.46
N TYR A 1063 -1.92 -12.56 2.44
CA TYR A 1063 -1.19 -13.22 1.36
C TYR A 1063 -1.57 -14.70 1.24
N PHE A 1064 -2.18 -15.08 0.10
CA PHE A 1064 -2.68 -16.44 -0.19
C PHE A 1064 -3.54 -17.06 0.94
N GLY A 1065 -4.30 -16.23 1.67
CA GLY A 1065 -5.19 -16.70 2.73
C GLY A 1065 -4.51 -16.99 4.08
N ARG A 1066 -3.20 -16.76 4.20
CA ARG A 1066 -2.41 -17.11 5.39
C ARG A 1066 -2.92 -16.45 6.68
N ALA A 1067 -3.52 -15.27 6.64
CA ALA A 1067 -4.04 -14.61 7.85
C ALA A 1067 -5.35 -15.25 8.40
N ALA A 1068 -5.85 -16.30 7.73
CA ALA A 1068 -7.09 -16.99 8.09
C ALA A 1068 -6.91 -18.52 8.29
N ILE A 1069 -5.69 -19.03 8.20
CA ILE A 1069 -5.35 -20.44 8.44
C ILE A 1069 -4.27 -20.57 9.53
N VAL A 1070 -4.15 -21.76 10.12
CA VAL A 1070 -3.05 -22.05 11.07
C VAL A 1070 -1.73 -22.06 10.31
N ASN A 1071 -0.70 -21.43 10.85
CA ASN A 1071 0.62 -21.34 10.22
C ASN A 1071 1.72 -21.73 11.20
N ASN A 1072 2.85 -22.18 10.65
CA ASN A 1072 4.12 -22.10 11.36
C ASN A 1072 4.84 -20.79 11.04
N PHE A 1073 5.47 -20.22 12.07
CA PHE A 1073 6.33 -19.03 11.95
C PHE A 1073 7.63 -19.25 12.73
N SER A 1074 8.59 -18.35 12.52
CA SER A 1074 9.85 -18.39 13.27
C SER A 1074 9.67 -17.92 14.71
N ALA A 1075 8.73 -16.98 14.94
CA ALA A 1075 8.37 -16.50 16.26
C ALA A 1075 6.91 -16.04 16.33
N VAL A 1076 6.42 -15.89 17.55
CA VAL A 1076 5.15 -15.26 17.91
C VAL A 1076 5.37 -14.33 19.11
N THR A 1077 4.49 -13.35 19.30
CA THR A 1077 4.72 -12.33 20.34
C THR A 1077 4.26 -12.76 21.72
N ALA A 1078 5.00 -12.35 22.76
CA ALA A 1078 4.62 -12.58 24.16
C ALA A 1078 3.47 -11.69 24.66
N ALA A 1079 2.90 -10.82 23.82
CA ALA A 1079 1.64 -10.15 24.16
C ALA A 1079 0.50 -11.15 24.41
N CYS A 1080 0.50 -12.29 23.69
CA CYS A 1080 -0.30 -13.46 24.01
C CYS A 1080 0.36 -14.73 23.44
N LEU A 1081 1.06 -15.48 24.30
CA LEU A 1081 1.84 -16.68 23.93
C LEU A 1081 1.59 -17.81 24.93
N LEU A 1082 1.29 -19.02 24.46
CA LEU A 1082 1.32 -20.24 25.28
C LEU A 1082 2.56 -21.09 25.00
N THR A 1083 3.16 -21.67 26.03
CA THR A 1083 4.28 -22.62 25.92
C THR A 1083 4.16 -23.72 26.97
N PRO A 1084 4.48 -24.99 26.68
CA PRO A 1084 4.59 -26.00 27.72
C PRO A 1084 5.68 -25.61 28.72
N LYS A 1085 5.41 -25.76 30.02
CA LYS A 1085 6.38 -25.42 31.07
C LYS A 1085 7.68 -26.21 30.94
N LYS A 1086 7.60 -27.48 30.55
CA LYS A 1086 8.78 -28.31 30.26
C LYS A 1086 9.69 -27.72 29.17
N VAL A 1087 9.11 -27.10 28.14
CA VAL A 1087 9.85 -26.49 27.03
C VAL A 1087 10.46 -25.18 27.49
N TRP A 1088 9.72 -24.38 28.26
CA TRP A 1088 10.22 -23.17 28.90
C TRP A 1088 11.46 -23.45 29.76
N ASP A 1089 11.39 -24.49 30.61
CA ASP A 1089 12.50 -24.89 31.48
C ASP A 1089 13.69 -25.43 30.67
N GLU A 1090 13.44 -26.19 29.59
CA GLU A 1090 14.48 -26.72 28.68
C GLU A 1090 15.29 -25.61 27.99
N VAL A 1091 14.64 -24.51 27.60
CA VAL A 1091 15.28 -23.38 26.90
C VAL A 1091 15.67 -22.21 27.82
N GLU A 1092 15.55 -22.42 29.14
CA GLU A 1092 15.90 -21.46 30.19
C GLU A 1092 15.13 -20.12 30.11
N GLY A 1093 13.84 -20.17 29.73
CA GLY A 1093 12.93 -19.00 29.77
C GLY A 1093 13.36 -17.80 28.92
N LEU A 1094 13.10 -16.56 29.37
CA LEU A 1094 13.47 -15.33 28.68
C LEU A 1094 14.87 -14.84 29.12
N ASP A 1095 15.62 -14.18 28.22
CA ASP A 1095 16.93 -13.58 28.55
C ASP A 1095 16.75 -12.25 29.31
N GLU A 1096 16.77 -12.32 30.64
CA GLU A 1096 16.62 -11.15 31.51
C GLU A 1096 17.86 -10.26 31.60
N HIS A 1097 19.00 -10.66 31.03
CA HIS A 1097 20.25 -9.91 31.11
C HIS A 1097 20.48 -9.02 29.89
N HIS A 1098 20.18 -9.53 28.69
CA HIS A 1098 20.48 -8.83 27.43
C HIS A 1098 19.22 -8.37 26.69
N LEU A 1099 18.05 -8.96 26.96
CA LEU A 1099 16.79 -8.68 26.28
C LEU A 1099 15.70 -8.38 27.32
N ALA A 1100 15.83 -7.25 28.00
CA ALA A 1100 14.94 -6.88 29.10
C ALA A 1100 13.55 -6.46 28.64
N VAL A 1101 13.41 -5.88 27.44
CA VAL A 1101 12.16 -5.27 26.96
C VAL A 1101 11.82 -5.66 25.52
N ALA A 1102 12.74 -5.52 24.55
CA ALA A 1102 12.47 -5.85 23.16
C ALA A 1102 13.03 -7.22 22.76
N PHE A 1103 12.40 -7.85 21.77
CA PHE A 1103 12.83 -9.11 21.12
C PHE A 1103 12.99 -10.34 22.04
N ASN A 1104 12.60 -10.24 23.31
CA ASN A 1104 12.72 -11.34 24.27
C ASN A 1104 11.86 -12.56 23.87
N ASP A 1105 10.68 -12.30 23.29
CA ASP A 1105 9.76 -13.28 22.74
C ASP A 1105 10.30 -13.93 21.46
N VAL A 1106 10.93 -13.13 20.59
CA VAL A 1106 11.63 -13.61 19.39
C VAL A 1106 12.80 -14.53 19.78
N ASP A 1107 13.64 -14.13 20.72
CA ASP A 1107 14.75 -14.95 21.22
C ASP A 1107 14.25 -16.27 21.84
N LEU A 1108 13.20 -16.21 22.67
CA LEU A 1108 12.56 -17.40 23.23
C LEU A 1108 12.11 -18.36 22.12
N CYS A 1109 11.37 -17.87 21.13
CA CYS A 1109 10.90 -18.69 20.02
C CYS A 1109 12.06 -19.30 19.23
N LEU A 1110 13.14 -18.55 18.99
CA LEU A 1110 14.33 -19.05 18.30
C LEU A 1110 15.08 -20.12 19.12
N LYS A 1111 15.12 -19.99 20.45
CA LYS A 1111 15.65 -21.04 21.34
C LYS A 1111 14.79 -22.30 21.30
N ILE A 1112 13.47 -22.16 21.36
CA ILE A 1112 12.50 -23.26 21.22
C ILE A 1112 12.69 -24.00 19.90
N ARG A 1113 12.84 -23.25 18.79
CA ARG A 1113 13.13 -23.84 17.48
C ARG A 1113 14.47 -24.53 17.41
N LYS A 1114 15.50 -23.96 18.02
CA LYS A 1114 16.83 -24.58 18.11
C LYS A 1114 16.80 -25.91 18.89
N ALA A 1115 15.89 -26.05 19.85
CA ALA A 1115 15.64 -27.30 20.58
C ALA A 1115 14.81 -28.33 19.78
N GLY A 1116 14.36 -27.99 18.56
CA GLY A 1116 13.66 -28.91 17.66
C GLY A 1116 12.13 -28.83 17.71
N TYR A 1117 11.57 -27.85 18.41
CA TYR A 1117 10.13 -27.63 18.46
C TYR A 1117 9.67 -26.61 17.40
N ARG A 1118 8.41 -26.72 16.98
CA ARG A 1118 7.75 -25.77 16.07
C ARG A 1118 6.98 -24.69 16.84
N ILE A 1119 6.92 -23.51 16.24
CA ILE A 1119 6.07 -22.41 16.70
C ILE A 1119 4.84 -22.39 15.81
N VAL A 1120 3.67 -22.28 16.42
CA VAL A 1120 2.38 -22.25 15.74
C VAL A 1120 1.72 -20.90 15.99
N TRP A 1121 1.07 -20.36 14.98
CA TRP A 1121 0.18 -19.22 15.12
C TRP A 1121 -1.21 -19.64 14.67
N THR A 1122 -2.23 -19.36 15.50
CA THR A 1122 -3.62 -19.72 15.20
C THR A 1122 -4.46 -18.46 14.95
N PRO A 1123 -5.19 -18.40 13.82
CA PRO A 1123 -6.11 -17.30 13.53
C PRO A 1123 -7.41 -17.39 14.34
N TYR A 1124 -7.64 -18.49 15.05
CA TYR A 1124 -8.89 -18.81 15.74
C TYR A 1124 -8.88 -18.43 17.23
N ALA A 1125 -7.79 -17.84 17.72
CA ALA A 1125 -7.73 -17.14 19.00
C ALA A 1125 -7.57 -15.65 18.71
N GLU A 1126 -8.64 -14.88 18.84
CA GLU A 1126 -8.71 -13.45 18.50
C GLU A 1126 -8.77 -12.60 19.78
N LEU A 1127 -7.85 -11.64 19.89
CA LEU A 1127 -7.83 -10.68 20.99
C LEU A 1127 -7.50 -9.28 20.45
N TYR A 1128 -7.98 -8.24 21.12
CA TYR A 1128 -7.42 -6.89 20.97
C TYR A 1128 -6.18 -6.76 21.86
N HIS A 1129 -5.20 -5.98 21.39
CA HIS A 1129 -4.06 -5.54 22.18
C HIS A 1129 -3.93 -4.02 22.01
N HIS A 1130 -4.16 -3.29 23.09
CA HIS A 1130 -4.29 -1.83 23.09
C HIS A 1130 -2.94 -1.09 22.96
N GLU A 1131 -1.82 -1.82 22.98
CA GLU A 1131 -0.42 -1.45 22.72
C GLU A 1131 0.11 -0.22 23.47
N SER A 1132 0.92 -0.48 24.50
CA SER A 1132 1.74 0.52 25.21
C SER A 1132 0.95 1.63 25.93
N VAL A 1133 -0.33 1.41 26.22
CA VAL A 1133 -1.20 2.38 26.92
C VAL A 1133 -0.66 2.77 28.30
N SER A 1134 0.02 1.86 29.00
CA SER A 1134 0.64 2.09 30.31
C SER A 1134 2.10 2.56 30.23
N ARG A 1135 2.77 2.38 29.09
CA ARG A 1135 4.23 2.52 28.94
C ARG A 1135 4.67 3.83 28.25
N GLY A 1136 3.85 4.37 27.34
CA GLY A 1136 4.23 5.49 26.48
C GLY A 1136 5.28 5.11 25.41
N VAL A 1137 5.59 6.05 24.52
CA VAL A 1137 6.57 5.87 23.42
C VAL A 1137 8.02 5.97 23.96
N ASP A 1138 8.93 5.15 23.43
CA ASP A 1138 10.34 5.10 23.85
C ASP A 1138 11.17 6.22 23.18
N THR A 1139 10.89 7.48 23.54
CA THR A 1139 11.60 8.67 23.01
C THR A 1139 12.78 9.13 23.87
N ALA A 1140 12.95 8.56 25.08
CA ALA A 1140 14.04 8.91 25.98
C ALA A 1140 15.38 8.29 25.53
N PRO A 1141 16.51 9.03 25.58
CA PRO A 1141 17.81 8.54 25.09
C PRO A 1141 18.26 7.20 25.67
N GLU A 1142 18.05 6.97 26.97
CA GLU A 1142 18.40 5.71 27.65
C GLU A 1142 17.62 4.50 27.09
N LYS A 1143 16.36 4.70 26.69
CA LYS A 1143 15.52 3.65 26.11
C LYS A 1143 15.93 3.35 24.67
N MET A 1144 16.34 4.36 23.90
CA MET A 1144 16.91 4.18 22.56
C MET A 1144 18.24 3.43 22.60
N GLU A 1145 19.12 3.76 23.55
CA GLU A 1145 20.40 3.07 23.73
C GLU A 1145 20.20 1.61 24.14
N ARG A 1146 19.27 1.33 25.08
CA ARG A 1146 18.86 -0.03 25.43
C ARG A 1146 18.36 -0.79 24.21
N PHE A 1147 17.42 -0.22 23.45
CA PHE A 1147 16.86 -0.85 22.26
C PHE A 1147 17.95 -1.17 21.22
N ALA A 1148 18.89 -0.25 20.99
CA ALA A 1148 20.03 -0.48 20.11
C ALA A 1148 20.94 -1.62 20.61
N ALA A 1149 21.12 -1.77 21.92
CA ALA A 1149 21.87 -2.88 22.51
C ALA A 1149 21.14 -4.23 22.36
N GLU A 1150 19.80 -4.24 22.51
CA GLU A 1150 18.96 -5.43 22.29
C GLU A 1150 18.99 -5.86 20.82
N VAL A 1151 18.96 -4.90 19.87
CA VAL A 1151 19.15 -5.14 18.43
C VAL A 1151 20.50 -5.80 18.16
N ARG A 1152 21.61 -5.22 18.68
CA ARG A 1152 22.96 -5.80 18.51
C ARG A 1152 23.03 -7.22 19.07
N THR A 1153 22.43 -7.46 20.23
CA THR A 1153 22.38 -8.79 20.84
C THR A 1153 21.71 -9.80 19.91
N MET A 1154 20.56 -9.45 19.33
CA MET A 1154 19.85 -10.33 18.39
C MET A 1154 20.68 -10.59 17.12
N GLN A 1155 21.29 -9.54 16.56
CA GLN A 1155 22.12 -9.65 15.37
C GLN A 1155 23.36 -10.53 15.63
N GLU A 1156 24.09 -10.31 16.71
CA GLU A 1156 25.28 -11.10 17.05
C GLU A 1156 24.94 -12.56 17.35
N ARG A 1157 23.85 -12.81 18.08
CA ARG A 1157 23.44 -14.16 18.50
C ARG A 1157 22.83 -14.98 17.38
N TRP A 1158 21.99 -14.37 16.54
CA TRP A 1158 21.13 -15.07 15.60
C TRP A 1158 21.41 -14.79 14.13
N ASN A 1159 22.36 -13.92 13.78
CA ASN A 1159 22.68 -13.42 12.42
C ASN A 1159 22.18 -14.29 11.25
N THR A 1160 22.77 -15.47 11.07
CA THR A 1160 22.46 -16.41 9.97
C THR A 1160 20.99 -16.85 9.89
N ARG A 1161 20.31 -16.96 11.03
CA ARG A 1161 18.87 -17.29 11.08
C ARG A 1161 17.98 -16.09 10.76
N LEU A 1162 18.45 -14.87 11.03
CA LEU A 1162 17.70 -13.65 10.66
C LEU A 1162 17.71 -13.46 9.14
N GLU A 1163 18.77 -13.89 8.45
CA GLU A 1163 18.86 -13.79 6.99
C GLU A 1163 18.02 -14.84 6.24
N ALA A 1164 17.64 -15.93 6.90
CA ALA A 1164 16.98 -17.09 6.30
C ALA A 1164 15.84 -17.65 7.18
N ASP A 1165 14.72 -16.91 7.27
CA ASP A 1165 13.49 -17.39 7.87
C ASP A 1165 12.82 -18.46 6.97
N PRO A 1166 12.67 -19.72 7.40
CA PRO A 1166 12.07 -20.77 6.57
C PRO A 1166 10.58 -20.54 6.30
N PHE A 1167 9.88 -19.73 7.10
CA PHE A 1167 8.46 -19.45 6.91
C PHE A 1167 8.21 -18.17 6.09
N TYR A 1168 9.27 -17.60 5.51
CA TYR A 1168 9.23 -16.41 4.67
C TYR A 1168 10.12 -16.56 3.43
N ASN A 1169 9.48 -16.68 2.27
CA ASN A 1169 10.16 -16.96 1.01
C ASN A 1169 11.23 -15.90 0.67
N PRO A 1170 12.43 -16.30 0.19
CA PRO A 1170 13.51 -15.36 -0.15
C PRO A 1170 13.21 -14.45 -1.36
N ASN A 1171 12.18 -14.75 -2.14
CA ASN A 1171 11.64 -13.88 -3.18
C ASN A 1171 10.72 -12.79 -2.62
N LEU A 1172 10.50 -12.70 -1.30
CA LEU A 1172 9.74 -11.65 -0.64
C LEU A 1172 10.63 -10.70 0.16
N THR A 1173 10.28 -9.40 0.15
CA THR A 1173 11.08 -8.32 0.76
C THR A 1173 11.07 -8.38 2.29
N LEU A 1174 12.21 -8.03 2.90
CA LEU A 1174 12.35 -7.84 4.35
C LEU A 1174 12.30 -6.35 4.76
N ASP A 1175 12.00 -5.45 3.82
CA ASP A 1175 12.00 -4.00 4.08
C ASP A 1175 10.67 -3.51 4.66
N TYR A 1176 9.56 -4.20 4.37
CA TYR A 1176 8.21 -3.81 4.77
C TYR A 1176 7.39 -5.02 5.23
N GLU A 1177 6.45 -4.79 6.14
CA GLU A 1177 5.63 -5.83 6.79
C GLU A 1177 4.67 -6.57 5.84
N ARG A 1178 4.43 -6.03 4.64
CA ARG A 1178 3.61 -6.67 3.60
C ARG A 1178 4.50 -7.50 2.65
N PRO A 1179 4.09 -8.73 2.30
CA PRO A 1179 4.85 -9.61 1.43
C PRO A 1179 4.76 -9.15 -0.02
N HIS A 1180 5.69 -8.29 -0.43
CA HIS A 1180 5.94 -7.93 -1.83
C HIS A 1180 7.18 -8.65 -2.36
N LEU A 1181 7.31 -8.76 -3.69
CA LEU A 1181 8.50 -9.34 -4.31
C LEU A 1181 9.77 -8.58 -3.92
N ALA A 1182 10.81 -9.31 -3.57
CA ALA A 1182 12.13 -8.78 -3.23
C ALA A 1182 12.86 -8.31 -4.49
N ASP A 1183 13.55 -7.19 -4.36
CA ASP A 1183 14.43 -6.63 -5.38
C ASP A 1183 15.81 -6.41 -4.71
N PRO A 1184 16.84 -7.28 -4.94
CA PRO A 1184 16.75 -8.47 -5.72
C PRO A 1184 16.13 -9.57 -4.86
N PRO A 1185 15.74 -10.70 -5.46
CA PRO A 1185 15.51 -11.91 -4.71
C PRO A 1185 16.73 -12.26 -3.84
N ARG A 1186 16.48 -12.77 -2.63
CA ARG A 1186 17.53 -13.28 -1.75
C ARG A 1186 17.94 -14.72 -2.10
N ALA A 1187 17.18 -15.38 -2.99
CA ALA A 1187 17.50 -16.72 -3.48
C ALA A 1187 18.72 -16.68 -4.41
N THR A 1188 19.70 -17.54 -4.14
CA THR A 1188 20.92 -17.66 -4.97
C THR A 1188 20.68 -18.66 -6.10
N ARG A 1189 21.14 -18.32 -7.31
CA ARG A 1189 21.03 -19.22 -8.48
C ARG A 1189 22.16 -20.26 -8.45
N PRO A 1190 21.87 -21.57 -8.43
CA PRO A 1190 22.91 -22.60 -8.21
C PRO A 1190 23.94 -22.69 -9.35
N TRP A 1191 23.63 -22.22 -10.55
CA TRP A 1191 24.57 -22.20 -11.68
C TRP A 1191 25.50 -20.98 -11.68
N GLU A 1192 25.39 -20.06 -10.72
CA GLU A 1192 26.20 -18.84 -10.70
C GLU A 1192 27.71 -19.09 -10.58
N ALA A 1193 28.10 -20.18 -9.91
CA ALA A 1193 29.51 -20.58 -9.81
C ALA A 1193 30.09 -21.07 -11.15
N TYR A 1194 29.24 -21.35 -12.16
CA TYR A 1194 29.64 -21.94 -13.44
C TYR A 1194 29.65 -20.92 -14.59
N TYR A 1195 29.58 -19.61 -14.29
CA TYR A 1195 29.73 -18.54 -15.29
C TYR A 1195 31.17 -18.36 -15.79
N GLU A 1196 32.15 -18.72 -14.97
CA GLU A 1196 33.58 -18.62 -15.26
C GLU A 1196 34.12 -20.04 -15.42
N GLY A 1197 34.30 -20.46 -16.68
CA GLY A 1197 34.97 -21.70 -17.07
C GLY A 1197 36.36 -21.41 -17.60
#